data_AF-A0A8T1HQI0-F1
#
_entry.id   AF-A0A8T1HQI0-F1
#
_cell.length_a   1.000
_cell.length_b   1.000
_cell.length_c   1.000
_cell.angle_alpha   90.00
_cell.angle_beta   90.00
_cell.angle_gamma   90.00
#
_symmetry.space_group_name_H-M   'P 1'
#
loop_
_entity.id
_entity.type
_entity.pdbx_description
1 polymer ?
#
loop_
_entity_poly.entity_id
_entity_poly.type
_entity_poly.pdbx_seq_one_letter_code
_entity_poly.pdbx_strand_id
1 'polypeptide(L)'
;MELRRLASSANAELPSNSSNFAFDGTNSDLAKQLYFRAKAGDKAKQFDKFDVPDTLQTRLDELKLDWYKLPGIAQRALLWDSGFGISPNNKPVKIWTLNGGSMADLAVSKRQYEDVNCTVKVCLQPDNKTSYANEKCLGGDMLKAARCVVEDFVDETGIHAAMWVTGGNPVVIPTPRVNKHAWTDQNDQKDYVVFAVHTIHLDYEPAWDFCPTPKQNDGYGSLVLPCHTTANITAEIDSLKQEVTGTHWVSQWLVEDYSSVAGASDAGKVNLLLLVPIAAGVIVVIGLIGLFVFLKRRRQAKEDQICFDESPVCPGNYYQDCRDTDFVADRDRSTAHTAEDMETTTYKGVDRTIRLKPSYSGEFGSGSNCTLNILHNSEFLVGKRLSYDSIIFKRPLSKGANGEVWQCDYQNEEVAVKRLLQHQNHHADEVEEFAQEIELSASLKHPNIVEFIGVAWSSLNNLLYFRAKAGASASQLNNLKAPSAVQDRLDELVLDWDKLPGIAQRALLWDSGFGLTASDAPVKIWTLNKHSIADLAVPLDQFLVVGCEEKACVQPDNTTSYSNEWCGGAQMLQAARCVVEDFVDSSDIHAAMWVTGGNPLVVPTPHILKHEWKDQRDKNSYIVFAIHTLDLDDEPAWNTCPDPAQNDGYGSLVLPCFTTANITSATKTKMKEVEGSPWVSRWLVEDYATAEENEFNMVLLVPVIGGIIVTAVLLGFLFLVQRVSSAVKKAHTSLTSQQTTVLSATLNGLIRH
;
A
#
# COMPACT_ATOMS: atom_id res chain seq x y z
N MET A 1 -20.16 14.12 -28.08
CA MET A 1 -20.11 15.07 -26.94
C MET A 1 -18.92 14.75 -26.03
N GLU A 2 -18.58 13.47 -25.81
CA GLU A 2 -17.33 13.00 -25.15
C GLU A 2 -16.03 13.58 -25.70
N LEU A 3 -15.84 13.58 -27.02
CA LEU A 3 -14.63 14.14 -27.67
C LEU A 3 -14.43 15.65 -27.42
N ARG A 4 -15.50 16.39 -27.07
CA ARG A 4 -15.39 17.82 -26.69
C ARG A 4 -15.04 18.03 -25.20
N ARG A 5 -15.33 17.07 -24.32
CA ARG A 5 -14.97 17.14 -22.88
C ARG A 5 -13.48 16.83 -22.66
N LEU A 6 -12.95 15.79 -23.32
CA LEU A 6 -11.52 15.43 -23.26
C LEU A 6 -10.60 16.53 -23.83
N ALA A 7 -11.06 17.27 -24.85
CA ALA A 7 -10.30 18.39 -25.40
C ALA A 7 -10.30 19.64 -24.49
N SER A 8 -11.26 19.74 -23.55
CA SER A 8 -11.37 20.87 -22.61
C SER A 8 -10.50 20.71 -21.36
N SER A 9 -10.12 19.48 -21.00
CA SER A 9 -9.28 19.20 -19.83
C SER A 9 -7.78 19.28 -20.11
N ALA A 10 -7.35 19.32 -21.38
CA ALA A 10 -5.94 19.32 -21.76
C ALA A 10 -5.26 20.70 -21.73
N ASN A 11 -5.98 21.75 -21.30
CA ASN A 11 -5.54 23.17 -21.36
C ASN A 11 -5.94 23.99 -20.11
N ALA A 12 -6.30 23.34 -19.00
CA ALA A 12 -6.55 24.04 -17.74
C ALA A 12 -5.22 24.50 -17.11
N GLU A 13 -5.15 25.76 -16.68
CA GLU A 13 -3.92 26.30 -16.09
C GLU A 13 -3.70 25.69 -14.69
N LEU A 14 -2.53 25.06 -14.49
CA LEU A 14 -2.14 24.54 -13.18
C LEU A 14 -1.83 25.67 -12.20
N PRO A 15 -2.10 25.50 -10.90
CA PRO A 15 -1.72 26.46 -9.89
C PRO A 15 -0.22 26.81 -9.93
N SER A 16 0.11 28.09 -10.12
CA SER A 16 1.50 28.58 -10.07
C SER A 16 1.91 28.99 -8.66
N ASN A 17 3.22 29.00 -8.39
CA ASN A 17 3.79 29.52 -7.13
C ASN A 17 3.54 31.03 -6.93
N SER A 18 3.16 31.77 -7.99
CA SER A 18 2.70 33.16 -7.92
C SER A 18 1.22 33.30 -7.55
N SER A 19 0.48 32.20 -7.43
CA SER A 19 -0.87 32.26 -6.88
C SER A 19 -0.77 32.57 -5.40
N ASN A 20 -1.46 33.62 -4.93
CA ASN A 20 -1.48 34.08 -3.54
C ASN A 20 -2.21 33.09 -2.60
N PHE A 21 -1.89 31.81 -2.70
CA PHE A 21 -2.50 30.75 -1.95
C PHE A 21 -1.80 30.59 -0.60
N ALA A 22 -2.59 30.64 0.46
CA ALA A 22 -2.18 30.28 1.78
C ALA A 22 -3.15 29.22 2.31
N PHE A 23 -2.59 28.16 2.90
CA PHE A 23 -3.38 27.18 3.64
C PHE A 23 -3.53 27.66 5.08
N ASP A 24 -4.33 28.71 5.28
CA ASP A 24 -4.56 29.39 6.56
C ASP A 24 -6.04 29.36 6.96
N GLY A 25 -6.84 28.50 6.31
CA GLY A 25 -8.27 28.36 6.56
C GLY A 25 -9.14 29.50 6.06
N THR A 26 -8.61 30.42 5.24
CA THR A 26 -9.42 31.42 4.51
C THR A 26 -10.18 30.83 3.31
N ASN A 27 -9.78 29.64 2.88
CA ASN A 27 -10.36 28.86 1.79
C ASN A 27 -10.33 27.37 2.19
N SER A 28 -11.07 26.54 1.47
CA SER A 28 -11.08 25.08 1.65
C SER A 28 -10.55 24.34 0.42
N ASP A 29 -9.64 24.96 -0.34
CA ASP A 29 -9.02 24.35 -1.51
C ASP A 29 -7.92 23.36 -1.09
N LEU A 30 -8.36 22.23 -0.52
CA LEU A 30 -7.45 21.17 -0.08
C LEU A 30 -6.69 20.57 -1.26
N ALA A 31 -7.32 20.52 -2.45
CA ALA A 31 -6.70 20.01 -3.65
C ALA A 31 -5.47 20.85 -4.03
N LYS A 32 -5.55 22.18 -3.93
CA LYS A 32 -4.43 23.08 -4.19
C LYS A 32 -3.33 22.99 -3.13
N GLN A 33 -3.67 22.84 -1.86
CA GLN A 33 -2.66 22.54 -0.83
C GLN A 33 -1.94 21.22 -1.15
N LEU A 34 -2.70 20.15 -1.45
CA LEU A 34 -2.16 18.85 -1.81
C LEU A 34 -1.29 18.89 -3.07
N TYR A 35 -1.66 19.70 -4.06
CA TYR A 35 -0.83 19.97 -5.25
C TYR A 35 0.52 20.58 -4.85
N PHE A 36 0.54 21.64 -4.04
CA PHE A 36 1.80 22.25 -3.61
C PHE A 36 2.64 21.34 -2.74
N ARG A 37 2.04 20.54 -1.86
CA ARG A 37 2.75 19.51 -1.08
C ARG A 37 3.35 18.44 -1.98
N ALA A 38 2.60 17.96 -2.98
CA ALA A 38 3.12 17.01 -3.97
C ALA A 38 4.29 17.59 -4.77
N LYS A 39 4.19 18.84 -5.22
CA LYS A 39 5.30 19.53 -5.92
C LYS A 39 6.50 19.80 -5.01
N ALA A 40 6.29 19.92 -3.70
CA ALA A 40 7.34 19.97 -2.69
C ALA A 40 7.97 18.59 -2.38
N GLY A 41 7.46 17.50 -2.97
CA GLY A 41 7.98 16.14 -2.79
C GLY A 41 7.39 15.39 -1.59
N ASP A 42 6.39 15.97 -0.91
CA ASP A 42 5.73 15.32 0.22
C ASP A 42 5.01 14.04 -0.23
N LYS A 43 4.87 13.08 0.69
CA LYS A 43 4.21 11.80 0.41
C LYS A 43 3.19 11.47 1.49
N ALA A 44 2.07 10.89 1.08
CA ALA A 44 1.03 10.41 1.99
C ALA A 44 0.75 8.93 1.72
N LYS A 45 0.38 8.22 2.79
CA LYS A 45 -0.08 6.84 2.69
C LYS A 45 -1.33 6.76 1.80
N GLN A 46 -1.37 5.78 0.92
CA GLN A 46 -2.54 5.42 0.13
C GLN A 46 -3.67 4.90 1.03
N PHE A 47 -4.90 5.00 0.55
CA PHE A 47 -6.05 4.34 1.17
C PHE A 47 -6.06 2.85 0.80
N ASP A 48 -5.74 1.99 1.77
CA ASP A 48 -5.79 0.53 1.64
C ASP A 48 -7.26 0.06 1.75
N LYS A 49 -7.72 -0.82 0.85
CA LYS A 49 -9.09 -1.40 0.86
C LYS A 49 -10.20 -0.33 0.93
N PHE A 50 -10.13 0.67 0.04
CA PHE A 50 -11.09 1.77 -0.04
C PHE A 50 -12.20 1.46 -1.04
N ASP A 51 -13.46 1.51 -0.58
CA ASP A 51 -14.61 1.36 -1.46
C ASP A 51 -14.74 2.60 -2.34
N VAL A 52 -14.27 2.56 -3.59
CA VAL A 52 -14.31 3.73 -4.51
C VAL A 52 -15.76 4.00 -4.94
N PRO A 53 -16.36 5.17 -4.63
CA PRO A 53 -17.71 5.52 -5.07
C PRO A 53 -17.84 5.56 -6.60
N ASP A 54 -19.02 5.22 -7.13
CA ASP A 54 -19.28 5.16 -8.58
C ASP A 54 -18.96 6.48 -9.31
N THR A 55 -19.19 7.63 -8.69
CA THR A 55 -18.86 8.95 -9.26
C THR A 55 -17.35 9.16 -9.38
N LEU A 56 -16.58 8.68 -8.41
CA LEU A 56 -15.12 8.70 -8.41
C LEU A 56 -14.57 7.70 -9.42
N GLN A 57 -15.16 6.50 -9.49
CA GLN A 57 -14.80 5.49 -10.48
C GLN A 57 -15.05 6.00 -11.91
N THR A 58 -16.20 6.62 -12.17
CA THR A 58 -16.52 7.22 -13.47
C THR A 58 -15.47 8.26 -13.87
N ARG A 59 -15.07 9.12 -12.93
CA ARG A 59 -14.04 10.13 -13.17
C ARG A 59 -12.66 9.50 -13.43
N LEU A 60 -12.30 8.46 -12.70
CA LEU A 60 -11.06 7.70 -12.91
C LEU A 60 -11.03 7.03 -14.29
N ASP A 61 -12.15 6.43 -14.71
CA ASP A 61 -12.30 5.78 -16.01
C ASP A 61 -12.16 6.81 -17.16
N GLU A 62 -12.78 7.99 -17.02
CA GLU A 62 -12.62 9.10 -17.97
C GLU A 62 -11.15 9.56 -18.10
N LEU A 63 -10.41 9.56 -16.98
CA LEU A 63 -9.00 9.93 -16.93
C LEU A 63 -8.05 8.76 -17.26
N LYS A 64 -8.58 7.54 -17.38
CA LYS A 64 -7.82 6.29 -17.54
C LYS A 64 -6.80 6.05 -16.43
N LEU A 65 -7.19 6.31 -15.19
CA LEU A 65 -6.36 6.14 -14.00
C LEU A 65 -6.90 5.04 -13.09
N ASP A 66 -6.00 4.34 -12.42
CA ASP A 66 -6.30 3.31 -11.42
C ASP A 66 -6.13 3.91 -10.01
N TRP A 67 -7.22 3.90 -9.23
CA TRP A 67 -7.23 4.41 -7.86
C TRP A 67 -6.09 3.85 -7.00
N TYR A 68 -5.86 2.54 -7.05
CA TYR A 68 -4.93 1.86 -6.17
C TYR A 68 -3.46 2.09 -6.56
N LYS A 69 -3.21 2.59 -7.77
CA LYS A 69 -1.88 2.99 -8.23
C LYS A 69 -1.59 4.48 -8.01
N LEU A 70 -2.61 5.30 -7.77
CA LEU A 70 -2.42 6.72 -7.47
C LEU A 70 -1.75 6.90 -6.11
N PRO A 71 -0.74 7.78 -5.97
CA PRO A 71 -0.14 8.06 -4.66
C PRO A 71 -1.16 8.67 -3.70
N GLY A 72 -0.97 8.49 -2.39
CA GLY A 72 -1.96 8.89 -1.39
C GLY A 72 -2.33 10.38 -1.41
N ILE A 73 -1.41 11.27 -1.81
CA ILE A 73 -1.72 12.70 -1.97
C ILE A 73 -2.68 12.93 -3.14
N ALA A 74 -2.46 12.25 -4.27
CA ALA A 74 -3.34 12.33 -5.44
C ALA A 74 -4.72 11.75 -5.14
N GLN A 75 -4.79 10.66 -4.37
CA GLN A 75 -6.05 10.09 -3.90
C GLN A 75 -6.85 11.10 -3.05
N ARG A 76 -6.20 11.78 -2.09
CA ARG A 76 -6.85 12.82 -1.25
C ARG A 76 -7.35 14.00 -2.08
N ALA A 77 -6.56 14.43 -3.07
CA ALA A 77 -6.94 15.56 -3.92
C ALA A 77 -8.13 15.20 -4.80
N LEU A 78 -8.10 14.04 -5.44
CA LEU A 78 -9.20 13.52 -6.25
C LEU A 78 -10.47 13.33 -5.42
N LEU A 79 -10.35 12.78 -4.21
CA LEU A 79 -11.45 12.57 -3.27
C LEU A 79 -12.15 13.89 -2.91
N TRP A 80 -11.38 14.88 -2.41
CA TRP A 80 -11.91 16.18 -2.00
C TRP A 80 -12.51 16.94 -3.18
N ASP A 81 -11.79 17.02 -4.30
CA ASP A 81 -12.24 17.73 -5.50
C ASP A 81 -13.49 17.09 -6.13
N SER A 82 -13.75 15.80 -5.86
CA SER A 82 -14.97 15.11 -6.31
C SER A 82 -16.13 15.17 -5.30
N GLY A 83 -15.99 15.91 -4.20
CA GLY A 83 -17.07 16.07 -3.21
C GLY A 83 -17.16 14.94 -2.20
N PHE A 84 -16.03 14.37 -1.78
CA PHE A 84 -16.01 13.32 -0.77
C PHE A 84 -15.06 13.66 0.38
N GLY A 85 -15.46 13.24 1.58
CA GLY A 85 -14.59 13.08 2.74
C GLY A 85 -14.47 11.60 3.12
N ILE A 86 -13.81 11.33 4.24
CA ILE A 86 -13.73 9.98 4.83
C ILE A 86 -14.32 9.97 6.24
N SER A 87 -15.11 8.95 6.56
CA SER A 87 -15.59 8.71 7.92
C SER A 87 -14.45 8.26 8.86
N PRO A 88 -14.67 8.17 10.19
CA PRO A 88 -13.67 7.65 11.13
C PRO A 88 -13.20 6.23 10.77
N ASN A 89 -14.08 5.43 10.15
CA ASN A 89 -13.80 4.07 9.70
C ASN A 89 -13.21 4.00 8.28
N ASN A 90 -12.68 5.12 7.75
CA ASN A 90 -12.10 5.26 6.42
C ASN A 90 -13.02 4.89 5.24
N LYS A 91 -14.35 4.98 5.43
CA LYS A 91 -15.31 4.85 4.32
C LYS A 91 -15.52 6.21 3.63
N PRO A 92 -15.70 6.26 2.30
CA PRO A 92 -16.08 7.50 1.62
C PRO A 92 -17.42 8.01 2.18
N VAL A 93 -17.53 9.33 2.31
CA VAL A 93 -18.78 9.99 2.68
C VAL A 93 -19.01 11.14 1.73
N LYS A 94 -20.20 11.19 1.13
CA LYS A 94 -20.52 12.20 0.12
C LYS A 94 -20.77 13.57 0.77
N ILE A 95 -20.27 14.62 0.12
CA ILE A 95 -20.40 16.02 0.52
C ILE A 95 -21.06 16.79 -0.62
N TRP A 96 -22.16 17.48 -0.32
CA TRP A 96 -22.82 18.43 -1.20
C TRP A 96 -22.47 19.85 -0.75
N THR A 97 -22.28 20.75 -1.71
CA THR A 97 -22.12 22.18 -1.43
C THR A 97 -23.48 22.86 -1.35
N LEU A 98 -23.55 24.01 -0.69
CA LEU A 98 -24.74 24.85 -0.60
C LEU A 98 -24.54 26.16 -1.36
N ASN A 99 -25.65 26.72 -1.87
CA ASN A 99 -25.72 28.09 -2.41
C ASN A 99 -24.78 28.40 -3.59
N GLY A 100 -24.47 27.42 -4.45
CA GLY A 100 -23.57 27.65 -5.59
C GLY A 100 -22.08 27.63 -5.25
N GLY A 101 -21.71 27.34 -3.98
CA GLY A 101 -20.32 27.27 -3.56
C GLY A 101 -19.59 26.05 -4.14
N SER A 102 -18.26 26.16 -4.27
CA SER A 102 -17.40 25.04 -4.64
C SER A 102 -16.78 24.37 -3.40
N MET A 103 -16.13 23.22 -3.59
CA MET A 103 -15.34 22.59 -2.52
C MET A 103 -14.19 23.47 -2.01
N ALA A 104 -13.75 24.47 -2.81
CA ALA A 104 -12.75 25.45 -2.40
C ALA A 104 -13.31 26.60 -1.53
N ASP A 105 -14.63 26.75 -1.46
CA ASP A 105 -15.33 27.88 -0.83
C ASP A 105 -16.15 27.52 0.42
N LEU A 106 -15.93 26.33 0.98
CA LEU A 106 -16.62 25.83 2.17
C LEU A 106 -16.12 26.46 3.47
N ALA A 107 -14.89 27.00 3.47
CA ALA A 107 -14.35 27.70 4.63
C ALA A 107 -15.24 28.87 5.05
N VAL A 108 -15.61 28.87 6.34
CA VAL A 108 -16.42 29.92 6.95
C VAL A 108 -15.49 30.92 7.59
N SER A 109 -15.51 32.16 7.12
CA SER A 109 -14.69 33.24 7.70
C SER A 109 -15.17 33.60 9.11
N LYS A 110 -14.27 34.16 9.93
CA LYS A 110 -14.60 34.72 11.25
C LYS A 110 -15.86 35.59 11.22
N ARG A 111 -15.95 36.50 10.25
CA ARG A 111 -17.10 37.40 10.12
C ARG A 111 -18.42 36.64 9.93
N GLN A 112 -18.44 35.66 9.03
CA GLN A 112 -19.63 34.85 8.78
C GLN A 112 -20.02 33.99 9.98
N TYR A 113 -19.03 33.55 10.76
CA TYR A 113 -19.25 32.81 11.99
C TYR A 113 -19.85 33.70 13.09
N GLU A 114 -19.35 34.94 13.22
CA GLU A 114 -19.90 35.93 14.16
C GLU A 114 -21.29 36.43 13.74
N ASP A 115 -21.56 36.53 12.44
CA ASP A 115 -22.86 36.97 11.88
C ASP A 115 -24.02 36.02 12.24
N VAL A 116 -23.73 34.76 12.62
CA VAL A 116 -24.73 33.80 13.10
C VAL A 116 -24.80 33.74 14.64
N ASN A 117 -24.30 34.74 15.35
CA ASN A 117 -24.25 34.85 16.81
C ASN A 117 -23.28 33.87 17.51
N CYS A 118 -22.25 33.39 16.79
CA CYS A 118 -21.23 32.55 17.40
C CYS A 118 -19.99 33.35 17.79
N THR A 119 -19.33 32.92 18.87
CA THR A 119 -18.13 33.58 19.40
C THR A 119 -16.89 32.76 19.12
N VAL A 120 -15.76 33.45 18.98
CA VAL A 120 -14.49 32.86 18.53
C VAL A 120 -13.42 32.91 19.61
N LYS A 121 -12.69 31.81 19.75
CA LYS A 121 -11.43 31.76 20.47
C LYS A 121 -10.31 32.24 19.57
N VAL A 122 -9.51 33.18 20.04
CA VAL A 122 -8.35 33.70 19.30
C VAL A 122 -7.13 32.86 19.64
N CYS A 123 -6.51 32.25 18.64
CA CYS A 123 -5.35 31.38 18.78
C CYS A 123 -4.15 31.96 18.01
N LEU A 124 -3.01 32.05 18.67
CA LEU A 124 -1.76 32.51 18.05
C LEU A 124 -1.04 31.33 17.40
N GLN A 125 -0.60 31.50 16.15
CA GLN A 125 0.15 30.48 15.41
C GLN A 125 1.65 30.80 15.39
N PRO A 126 2.51 29.79 15.13
CA PRO A 126 3.97 29.97 15.09
C PRO A 126 4.47 30.97 14.04
N ASP A 127 3.71 31.24 12.99
CA ASP A 127 4.03 32.22 11.94
C ASP A 127 3.61 33.65 12.29
N ASN A 128 3.28 33.92 13.56
CA ASN A 128 2.72 35.17 14.08
C ASN A 128 1.37 35.56 13.44
N LYS A 129 0.70 34.66 12.72
CA LYS A 129 -0.69 34.86 12.31
C LYS A 129 -1.65 34.35 13.36
N THR A 130 -2.92 34.70 13.16
CA THR A 130 -4.00 34.34 14.07
C THR A 130 -4.91 33.32 13.43
N SER A 131 -5.12 32.21 14.13
CA SER A 131 -6.22 31.26 13.89
C SER A 131 -7.38 31.58 14.83
N TYR A 132 -8.58 31.17 14.43
CA TYR A 132 -9.80 31.29 15.23
C TYR A 132 -10.46 29.93 15.35
N ALA A 133 -10.85 29.55 16.56
CA ALA A 133 -11.59 28.32 16.84
C ALA A 133 -12.96 28.64 17.46
N ASN A 134 -13.89 27.69 17.46
CA ASN A 134 -15.19 27.90 18.08
C ASN A 134 -15.08 27.94 19.63
N GLU A 135 -15.59 29.01 20.24
CA GLU A 135 -15.67 29.17 21.70
C GLU A 135 -17.11 28.88 22.16
N LYS A 136 -18.07 29.78 21.96
CA LYS A 136 -19.50 29.55 22.29
C LYS A 136 -20.37 29.74 21.06
N CYS A 137 -21.14 28.71 20.71
CA CYS A 137 -22.02 28.69 19.55
C CYS A 137 -23.06 27.58 19.73
N LEU A 138 -24.35 27.91 19.58
CA LEU A 138 -25.40 26.88 19.57
C LEU A 138 -25.30 26.06 18.28
N GLY A 139 -25.60 24.76 18.34
CA GLY A 139 -25.50 23.89 17.15
C GLY A 139 -26.37 24.40 15.98
N GLY A 140 -27.57 24.90 16.29
CA GLY A 140 -28.46 25.47 15.29
C GLY A 140 -27.94 26.77 14.67
N ASP A 141 -27.18 27.58 15.41
CA ASP A 141 -26.54 28.79 14.89
C ASP A 141 -25.31 28.45 14.05
N MET A 142 -24.51 27.48 14.50
CA MET A 142 -23.37 26.95 13.73
C MET A 142 -23.79 26.44 12.36
N LEU A 143 -24.90 25.70 12.31
CA LEU A 143 -25.48 25.18 11.08
C LEU A 143 -25.98 26.29 10.15
N LYS A 144 -26.34 27.49 10.62
CA LYS A 144 -26.65 28.62 9.73
C LYS A 144 -25.44 29.12 8.96
N ALA A 145 -24.23 28.94 9.51
CA ALA A 145 -22.98 29.29 8.83
C ALA A 145 -22.44 28.16 7.95
N ALA A 146 -22.92 26.93 8.12
CA ALA A 146 -22.48 25.76 7.36
C ALA A 146 -22.73 25.93 5.85
N ARG A 147 -21.78 25.47 5.04
CA ARG A 147 -21.80 25.62 3.57
C ARG A 147 -21.88 24.28 2.83
N CYS A 148 -22.03 23.20 3.59
CA CYS A 148 -22.00 21.84 3.11
C CYS A 148 -23.07 21.01 3.80
N VAL A 149 -23.53 19.98 3.10
CA VAL A 149 -24.32 18.88 3.65
C VAL A 149 -23.50 17.61 3.45
N VAL A 150 -23.45 16.77 4.45
CA VAL A 150 -22.73 15.50 4.42
C VAL A 150 -23.73 14.36 4.54
N GLU A 151 -23.46 13.27 3.81
CA GLU A 151 -24.23 12.04 3.88
C GLU A 151 -24.20 11.51 5.31
N ASP A 152 -25.39 11.20 5.84
CA ASP A 152 -25.50 10.64 7.19
C ASP A 152 -24.89 9.25 7.26
N PHE A 153 -24.13 9.01 8.32
CA PHE A 153 -23.60 7.69 8.64
C PHE A 153 -23.62 7.47 10.14
N VAL A 154 -23.55 6.20 10.54
CA VAL A 154 -23.44 5.82 11.94
C VAL A 154 -22.01 6.08 12.40
N ASP A 155 -21.88 7.03 13.32
CA ASP A 155 -20.64 7.33 14.04
C ASP A 155 -20.89 7.06 15.53
N GLU A 156 -20.14 6.12 16.09
CA GLU A 156 -20.21 5.75 17.51
C GLU A 156 -19.12 6.45 18.33
N THR A 157 -18.30 7.29 17.69
CA THR A 157 -17.24 8.03 18.36
C THR A 157 -17.81 9.29 18.99
N GLY A 158 -17.86 9.31 20.33
CA GLY A 158 -18.14 10.53 21.08
C GLY A 158 -16.89 11.41 21.06
N ILE A 159 -16.89 12.44 20.21
CA ILE A 159 -15.74 13.33 20.07
C ILE A 159 -16.00 14.70 20.69
N HIS A 160 -14.97 15.22 21.36
CA HIS A 160 -14.98 16.54 22.00
C HIS A 160 -13.99 17.51 21.32
N ALA A 161 -13.94 17.47 19.99
CA ALA A 161 -13.06 18.33 19.17
C ALA A 161 -13.78 19.61 18.72
N ALA A 162 -13.00 20.59 18.25
CA ALA A 162 -13.56 21.78 17.61
C ALA A 162 -14.42 21.43 16.38
N MET A 163 -15.46 22.23 16.11
CA MET A 163 -16.39 22.04 14.98
C MET A 163 -16.24 23.13 13.92
N TRP A 164 -15.52 24.19 14.24
CA TRP A 164 -15.13 25.25 13.32
C TRP A 164 -13.78 25.82 13.74
N VAL A 165 -12.83 25.82 12.82
CA VAL A 165 -11.48 26.35 13.03
C VAL A 165 -10.97 26.96 11.72
N THR A 166 -10.36 28.12 11.82
CA THR A 166 -9.56 28.77 10.77
C THR A 166 -8.09 28.64 11.14
N GLY A 167 -7.20 28.69 10.16
CA GLY A 167 -5.80 28.34 10.33
C GLY A 167 -5.42 27.12 9.49
N GLY A 168 -4.13 26.86 9.45
CA GLY A 168 -3.59 25.73 8.70
C GLY A 168 -2.07 25.75 8.78
N ASN A 169 -1.49 24.57 8.95
CA ASN A 169 -0.05 24.40 8.87
C ASN A 169 0.36 24.36 7.38
N PRO A 170 1.22 25.27 6.90
CA PRO A 170 1.57 25.36 5.49
C PRO A 170 2.25 24.10 4.93
N VAL A 171 2.84 23.26 5.79
CA VAL A 171 3.52 22.02 5.40
C VAL A 171 2.69 20.75 5.69
N VAL A 172 1.46 20.88 6.21
CA VAL A 172 0.61 19.71 6.46
C VAL A 172 0.03 19.17 5.17
N ILE A 173 -0.14 17.85 5.13
CA ILE A 173 -0.90 17.13 4.11
C ILE A 173 -2.34 16.98 4.62
N PRO A 174 -3.30 17.81 4.17
CA PRO A 174 -4.65 17.74 4.69
C PRO A 174 -5.35 16.44 4.27
N THR A 175 -6.13 15.88 5.19
CA THR A 175 -6.98 14.72 4.99
C THR A 175 -8.40 15.05 5.42
N PRO A 176 -9.39 15.09 4.51
CA PRO A 176 -10.76 15.51 4.85
C PRO A 176 -11.50 14.40 5.61
N ARG A 177 -11.37 14.36 6.93
CA ARG A 177 -12.08 13.43 7.82
C ARG A 177 -13.39 14.04 8.27
N VAL A 178 -14.50 13.37 8.02
CA VAL A 178 -15.82 13.77 8.53
C VAL A 178 -16.05 13.06 9.85
N ASN A 179 -16.37 13.83 10.89
CA ASN A 179 -16.78 13.28 12.18
C ASN A 179 -18.12 13.87 12.63
N LYS A 180 -18.88 13.09 13.40
CA LYS A 180 -20.17 13.50 13.96
C LYS A 180 -20.00 14.08 15.36
N HIS A 181 -20.51 15.29 15.58
CA HIS A 181 -20.60 15.92 16.89
C HIS A 181 -22.06 15.94 17.32
N ALA A 182 -22.37 15.30 18.45
CA ALA A 182 -23.72 15.25 18.99
C ALA A 182 -23.70 15.59 20.48
N TRP A 183 -24.53 16.55 20.90
CA TRP A 183 -24.63 16.97 22.30
C TRP A 183 -26.01 17.55 22.61
N THR A 184 -26.39 17.53 23.88
CA THR A 184 -27.52 18.31 24.41
C THR A 184 -26.98 19.64 24.93
N ASP A 185 -27.42 20.76 24.37
CA ASP A 185 -26.93 22.08 24.79
C ASP A 185 -27.48 22.46 26.16
N GLN A 186 -26.60 22.93 27.05
CA GLN A 186 -27.00 23.26 28.42
C GLN A 186 -27.89 24.51 28.50
N ASN A 187 -27.81 25.41 27.52
CA ASN A 187 -28.53 26.68 27.56
C ASN A 187 -29.99 26.54 27.15
N ASP A 188 -30.27 25.72 26.13
CA ASP A 188 -31.62 25.56 25.59
C ASP A 188 -32.19 24.14 25.70
N GLN A 189 -31.41 23.20 26.26
CA GLN A 189 -31.79 21.81 26.51
C GLN A 189 -32.20 21.04 25.25
N LYS A 190 -31.69 21.43 24.08
CA LYS A 190 -31.95 20.71 22.82
C LYS A 190 -30.75 19.89 22.38
N ASP A 191 -31.07 18.79 21.70
CA ASP A 191 -30.08 17.94 21.05
C ASP A 191 -29.67 18.54 19.70
N TYR A 192 -28.37 18.68 19.51
CA TYR A 192 -27.76 19.12 18.27
C TYR A 192 -26.90 18.02 17.69
N VAL A 193 -26.90 17.94 16.35
CA VAL A 193 -26.00 17.11 15.57
C VAL A 193 -25.37 17.99 14.51
N VAL A 194 -24.05 18.14 14.57
CA VAL A 194 -23.24 18.88 13.61
C VAL A 194 -22.18 17.94 13.07
N PHE A 195 -22.10 17.81 11.76
CA PHE A 195 -20.98 17.09 11.14
C PHE A 195 -19.87 18.10 10.89
N ALA A 196 -18.62 17.70 11.10
CA ALA A 196 -17.49 18.57 10.83
C ALA A 196 -16.46 17.85 9.97
N VAL A 197 -15.94 18.55 8.95
CA VAL A 197 -14.78 18.09 8.19
C VAL A 197 -13.52 18.60 8.86
N HIS A 198 -12.75 17.70 9.45
CA HIS A 198 -11.44 17.90 10.04
C HIS A 198 -10.38 17.65 8.97
N THR A 199 -9.32 18.47 8.92
CA THR A 199 -8.27 18.35 7.89
C THR A 199 -7.02 17.63 8.37
N ILE A 200 -6.93 17.27 9.65
CA ILE A 200 -5.84 16.47 10.23
C ILE A 200 -6.41 15.31 11.05
N HIS A 201 -5.53 14.47 11.63
CA HIS A 201 -5.96 13.40 12.52
C HIS A 201 -6.47 13.97 13.84
N LEU A 202 -7.51 13.36 14.42
CA LEU A 202 -8.14 13.83 15.66
C LEU A 202 -7.16 13.97 16.83
N ASP A 203 -6.15 13.11 16.93
CA ASP A 203 -5.12 13.20 17.99
C ASP A 203 -4.29 14.50 17.93
N TYR A 204 -4.26 15.15 16.77
CA TYR A 204 -3.58 16.42 16.55
C TYR A 204 -4.56 17.61 16.49
N GLU A 205 -5.86 17.36 16.62
CA GLU A 205 -6.89 18.40 16.76
C GLU A 205 -6.96 18.86 18.23
N PRO A 206 -7.11 20.16 18.52
CA PRO A 206 -7.41 20.61 19.86
C PRO A 206 -8.85 20.25 20.25
N ALA A 207 -9.08 20.09 21.56
CA ALA A 207 -10.42 20.00 22.10
C ALA A 207 -11.20 21.30 21.86
N TRP A 208 -12.53 21.22 21.92
CA TRP A 208 -13.39 22.42 21.89
C TRP A 208 -12.97 23.45 22.96
N ASP A 209 -12.96 24.73 22.58
CA ASP A 209 -12.50 25.88 23.40
C ASP A 209 -10.99 25.90 23.76
N PHE A 210 -10.18 25.05 23.11
CA PHE A 210 -8.72 25.07 23.26
C PHE A 210 -8.01 25.49 21.97
N CYS A 211 -6.87 26.14 22.14
CA CYS A 211 -5.92 26.39 21.04
C CYS A 211 -4.96 25.20 20.88
N PRO A 212 -4.45 24.95 19.67
CA PRO A 212 -3.48 23.89 19.42
C PRO A 212 -2.18 24.12 20.22
N THR A 213 -1.65 23.05 20.80
CA THR A 213 -0.34 23.04 21.47
C THR A 213 0.79 22.74 20.47
N PRO A 214 2.07 22.99 20.78
CA PRO A 214 3.18 22.63 19.89
C PRO A 214 3.24 21.14 19.50
N LYS A 215 2.63 20.24 20.30
CA LYS A 215 2.53 18.81 19.98
C LYS A 215 1.37 18.48 19.03
N GLN A 216 0.41 19.41 18.88
CA GLN A 216 -0.77 19.29 18.05
C GLN A 216 -0.59 20.17 16.82
N ASN A 217 -0.28 19.53 15.68
CA ASN A 217 -0.09 20.21 14.40
C ASN A 217 0.95 21.36 14.48
N ASP A 218 2.05 21.14 15.20
CA ASP A 218 3.13 22.11 15.46
C ASP A 218 2.66 23.44 16.07
N GLY A 219 1.48 23.47 16.71
CA GLY A 219 0.87 24.69 17.26
C GLY A 219 0.09 25.52 16.24
N TYR A 220 -0.06 25.06 15.00
CA TYR A 220 -0.93 25.68 14.01
C TYR A 220 -2.38 25.20 14.17
N GLY A 221 -3.33 26.07 13.84
CA GLY A 221 -4.72 25.66 13.67
C GLY A 221 -4.87 24.68 12.50
N SER A 222 -5.94 23.91 12.51
CA SER A 222 -6.40 23.08 11.39
C SER A 222 -7.62 23.75 10.75
N LEU A 223 -7.86 23.52 9.46
CA LEU A 223 -9.14 23.92 8.89
C LEU A 223 -10.21 22.92 9.32
N VAL A 224 -11.24 23.39 10.02
CA VAL A 224 -12.40 22.57 10.42
C VAL A 224 -13.69 23.22 9.91
N LEU A 225 -14.48 22.46 9.16
CA LEU A 225 -15.66 22.95 8.44
C LEU A 225 -16.95 22.36 9.02
N PRO A 226 -17.87 23.15 9.58
CA PRO A 226 -19.17 22.64 9.99
C PRO A 226 -20.07 22.38 8.77
N CYS A 227 -20.76 21.26 8.79
CA CYS A 227 -21.70 20.81 7.77
C CYS A 227 -22.99 20.28 8.40
N HIS A 228 -24.08 20.37 7.64
CA HIS A 228 -25.31 19.64 7.96
C HIS A 228 -25.16 18.14 7.69
N THR A 229 -26.04 17.32 8.28
CA THR A 229 -26.23 15.91 7.91
C THR A 229 -27.50 15.74 7.09
N THR A 230 -27.51 14.86 6.09
CA THR A 230 -28.74 14.52 5.33
C THR A 230 -29.87 13.98 6.20
N ALA A 231 -29.59 13.48 7.42
CA ALA A 231 -30.62 13.04 8.35
C ALA A 231 -31.38 14.19 9.02
N ASN A 232 -30.81 15.40 9.06
CA ASN A 232 -31.35 16.53 9.82
C ASN A 232 -31.22 17.86 9.04
N ILE A 233 -31.87 17.93 7.88
CA ILE A 233 -31.99 19.14 7.05
C ILE A 233 -33.45 19.46 6.74
N THR A 234 -33.73 20.75 6.51
CA THR A 234 -35.03 21.22 6.03
C THR A 234 -35.16 21.02 4.52
N ALA A 235 -36.38 21.02 3.99
CA ALA A 235 -36.62 20.97 2.55
C ALA A 235 -35.97 22.15 1.79
N GLU A 236 -35.80 23.30 2.45
CA GLU A 236 -35.11 24.45 1.89
C GLU A 236 -33.62 24.15 1.70
N ILE A 237 -32.93 23.69 2.74
CA ILE A 237 -31.51 23.29 2.65
C ILE A 237 -31.32 22.15 1.66
N ASP A 238 -32.24 21.17 1.64
CA ASP A 238 -32.22 20.06 0.69
C ASP A 238 -32.28 20.54 -0.77
N SER A 239 -33.12 21.56 -1.05
CA SER A 239 -33.24 22.17 -2.38
C SER A 239 -32.02 23.01 -2.80
N LEU A 240 -31.20 23.45 -1.84
CA LEU A 240 -29.98 24.22 -2.07
C LEU A 240 -28.74 23.35 -2.26
N LYS A 241 -28.84 22.03 -2.01
CA LYS A 241 -27.75 21.07 -2.22
C LYS A 241 -27.35 21.03 -3.69
N GLN A 242 -26.05 21.03 -3.93
CA GLN A 242 -25.48 20.88 -5.25
C GLN A 242 -24.49 19.73 -5.29
N GLU A 243 -24.57 18.95 -6.37
CA GLU A 243 -23.60 17.92 -6.68
C GLU A 243 -22.27 18.56 -7.04
N VAL A 244 -21.19 18.04 -6.45
CA VAL A 244 -19.84 18.53 -6.70
C VAL A 244 -19.38 18.04 -8.08
N THR A 245 -18.88 18.96 -8.89
CA THR A 245 -18.18 18.63 -10.12
C THR A 245 -16.70 18.93 -9.96
N GLY A 246 -15.87 17.93 -10.21
CA GLY A 246 -14.42 18.06 -10.12
C GLY A 246 -13.85 19.13 -11.04
N THR A 247 -12.82 19.81 -10.57
CA THR A 247 -12.17 20.87 -11.34
C THR A 247 -11.29 20.29 -12.45
N HIS A 248 -11.26 20.99 -13.59
CA HIS A 248 -10.47 20.54 -14.74
C HIS A 248 -8.97 20.52 -14.47
N TRP A 249 -8.45 21.44 -13.65
CA TRP A 249 -7.02 21.52 -13.34
C TRP A 249 -6.56 20.34 -12.47
N VAL A 250 -7.37 19.84 -11.53
CA VAL A 250 -7.05 18.63 -10.77
C VAL A 250 -6.99 17.43 -11.71
N SER A 251 -7.97 17.30 -12.61
CA SER A 251 -7.97 16.24 -13.63
C SER A 251 -6.71 16.30 -14.51
N GLN A 252 -6.32 17.49 -14.95
CA GLN A 252 -5.09 17.68 -15.75
C GLN A 252 -3.85 17.32 -14.95
N TRP A 253 -3.71 17.81 -13.73
CA TRP A 253 -2.60 17.48 -12.84
C TRP A 253 -2.47 15.97 -12.64
N LEU A 254 -3.58 15.27 -12.39
CA LEU A 254 -3.56 13.83 -12.17
C LEU A 254 -3.07 13.06 -13.40
N VAL A 255 -3.51 13.46 -14.59
CA VAL A 255 -3.09 12.82 -15.84
C VAL A 255 -1.63 13.15 -16.17
N GLU A 256 -1.22 14.41 -16.07
CA GLU A 256 0.14 14.84 -16.40
C GLU A 256 1.18 14.19 -15.49
N ASP A 257 0.94 14.17 -14.18
CA ASP A 257 1.92 13.69 -13.21
C ASP A 257 1.86 12.17 -13.01
N TYR A 258 0.69 11.53 -13.17
CA TYR A 258 0.50 10.13 -12.74
C TYR A 258 0.04 9.16 -13.82
N SER A 259 -0.25 9.58 -15.05
CA SER A 259 -0.68 8.63 -16.11
C SER A 259 0.33 7.50 -16.38
N SER A 260 1.63 7.77 -16.23
CA SER A 260 2.69 6.78 -16.45
C SER A 260 2.79 5.72 -15.34
N VAL A 261 2.41 6.06 -14.11
CA VAL A 261 2.52 5.19 -12.93
C VAL A 261 1.17 4.57 -12.57
N ALA A 262 0.10 5.34 -12.72
CA ALA A 262 -1.27 5.00 -12.35
C ALA A 262 -2.19 4.78 -13.54
N GLY A 263 -1.65 4.62 -14.76
CA GLY A 263 -2.45 4.27 -15.93
C GLY A 263 -3.25 2.98 -15.71
N ALA A 264 -4.55 3.06 -15.99
CA ALA A 264 -5.40 1.88 -16.07
C ALA A 264 -4.96 1.05 -17.29
N SER A 265 -4.54 -0.19 -17.07
CA SER A 265 -4.35 -1.16 -18.14
C SER A 265 -5.72 -1.47 -18.73
N ASP A 266 -5.89 -1.40 -20.06
CA ASP A 266 -7.15 -1.70 -20.76
C ASP A 266 -7.74 -3.05 -20.32
N ALA A 267 -8.54 -3.04 -19.26
CA ALA A 267 -9.33 -4.16 -18.78
C ALA A 267 -10.59 -4.23 -19.64
N GLY A 268 -10.39 -4.51 -20.92
CA GLY A 268 -11.41 -4.38 -21.95
C GLY A 268 -11.15 -5.24 -23.18
N LYS A 269 -10.53 -6.41 -23.04
CA LYS A 269 -10.63 -7.49 -24.03
C LYS A 269 -10.85 -8.80 -23.29
N VAL A 270 -12.06 -9.34 -23.44
CA VAL A 270 -12.34 -10.75 -23.17
C VAL A 270 -11.22 -11.61 -23.75
N ASN A 271 -10.63 -12.46 -22.90
CA ASN A 271 -9.45 -13.24 -23.22
C ASN A 271 -9.82 -14.20 -24.36
N LEU A 272 -9.46 -13.86 -25.61
CA LEU A 272 -9.76 -14.64 -26.81
C LEU A 272 -9.25 -16.09 -26.69
N LEU A 273 -8.27 -16.32 -25.81
CA LEU A 273 -7.74 -17.63 -25.43
C LEU A 273 -8.78 -18.56 -24.78
N LEU A 274 -9.84 -18.04 -24.14
CA LEU A 274 -10.92 -18.84 -23.54
C LEU A 274 -11.95 -19.34 -24.58
N LEU A 275 -11.96 -18.77 -25.80
CA LEU A 275 -12.82 -19.23 -26.90
C LEU A 275 -12.14 -20.27 -27.78
N VAL A 276 -10.81 -20.38 -27.74
CA VAL A 276 -10.04 -21.37 -28.51
C VAL A 276 -10.43 -22.82 -28.18
N PRO A 277 -10.64 -23.22 -26.91
CA PRO A 277 -11.06 -24.58 -26.57
C PRO A 277 -12.49 -24.89 -27.05
N ILE A 278 -13.37 -23.90 -27.00
CA ILE A 278 -14.78 -24.04 -27.39
C ILE A 278 -14.88 -24.14 -28.91
N ALA A 279 -14.17 -23.28 -29.65
CA ALA A 279 -14.10 -23.35 -31.11
C ALA A 279 -13.43 -24.64 -31.59
N ALA A 280 -12.35 -25.09 -30.93
CA ALA A 280 -11.70 -26.35 -31.24
C ALA A 280 -12.62 -27.56 -30.96
N GLY A 281 -13.36 -27.54 -29.84
CA GLY A 281 -14.35 -28.57 -29.52
C GLY A 281 -15.48 -28.66 -30.54
N VAL A 282 -16.01 -27.51 -30.99
CA VAL A 282 -17.05 -27.45 -32.03
C VAL A 282 -16.54 -27.98 -33.38
N ILE A 283 -15.30 -27.65 -33.77
CA ILE A 283 -14.69 -28.15 -35.01
C ILE A 283 -14.50 -29.68 -34.96
N VAL A 284 -14.07 -30.23 -33.82
CA VAL A 284 -13.93 -31.68 -33.65
C VAL A 284 -15.28 -32.38 -33.72
N VAL A 285 -16.32 -31.84 -33.09
CA VAL A 285 -17.68 -32.41 -33.13
C VAL A 285 -18.26 -32.36 -34.55
N ILE A 286 -18.09 -31.25 -35.27
CA ILE A 286 -18.51 -31.14 -36.68
C ILE A 286 -17.72 -32.12 -37.56
N GLY A 287 -16.43 -32.29 -37.31
CA GLY A 287 -15.58 -33.26 -38.00
C GLY A 287 -16.02 -34.71 -37.76
N LEU A 288 -16.39 -35.06 -36.53
CA LEU A 288 -16.90 -36.40 -36.17
C LEU A 288 -18.29 -36.66 -36.77
N ILE A 289 -19.17 -35.66 -36.78
CA ILE A 289 -20.48 -35.76 -37.44
C ILE A 289 -20.30 -35.92 -38.97
N GLY A 290 -19.40 -35.14 -39.58
CA GLY A 290 -19.06 -35.25 -41.00
C GLY A 290 -18.47 -36.63 -41.36
N LEU A 291 -17.58 -37.16 -40.52
CA LEU A 291 -17.00 -38.49 -40.69
C LEU A 291 -18.06 -39.59 -40.55
N PHE A 292 -18.98 -39.46 -39.60
CA PHE A 292 -20.08 -40.39 -39.41
C PHE A 292 -21.04 -40.39 -40.63
N VAL A 293 -21.39 -39.20 -41.14
CA VAL A 293 -22.20 -39.06 -42.36
C VAL A 293 -21.47 -39.62 -43.58
N PHE A 294 -20.15 -39.39 -43.72
CA PHE A 294 -19.35 -39.93 -44.81
C PHE A 294 -19.27 -41.47 -44.77
N LEU A 295 -19.06 -42.06 -43.59
CA LEU A 295 -19.05 -43.51 -43.41
C LEU A 295 -20.44 -44.13 -43.64
N LYS A 296 -21.52 -43.43 -43.27
CA LYS A 296 -22.90 -43.84 -43.54
C LYS A 296 -23.24 -43.77 -45.04
N ARG A 297 -22.86 -42.70 -45.74
CA ARG A 297 -23.04 -42.58 -47.20
C ARG A 297 -22.21 -43.60 -47.96
N ARG A 298 -20.99 -43.91 -47.49
CA ARG A 298 -20.12 -44.94 -48.11
C ARG A 298 -20.63 -46.36 -47.87
N ARG A 299 -21.37 -46.61 -46.78
CA ARG A 299 -22.11 -47.87 -46.55
C ARG A 299 -23.36 -47.96 -47.42
N GLN A 300 -24.10 -46.86 -47.62
CA GLN A 300 -25.30 -46.84 -48.48
C GLN A 300 -24.97 -46.87 -49.98
N ALA A 301 -23.77 -46.44 -50.41
CA ALA A 301 -23.33 -46.51 -51.80
C ALA A 301 -22.79 -47.90 -52.23
N LYS A 302 -22.99 -48.95 -51.40
CA LYS A 302 -22.58 -50.33 -51.71
C LYS A 302 -23.74 -51.30 -51.97
N GLU A 303 -24.99 -50.83 -51.84
CA GLU A 303 -26.21 -51.54 -52.23
C GLU A 303 -26.99 -50.61 -53.15
N ASP A 304 -26.67 -50.65 -54.44
CA ASP A 304 -27.66 -50.63 -55.52
C ASP A 304 -26.93 -50.87 -56.85
N GLN A 305 -27.42 -51.88 -57.55
CA GLN A 305 -26.80 -52.59 -58.67
C GLN A 305 -27.74 -52.50 -59.88
N ILE A 306 -27.19 -52.21 -61.07
CA ILE A 306 -27.73 -52.52 -62.43
C ILE A 306 -28.97 -51.74 -62.91
N CYS A 307 -28.88 -50.99 -64.03
CA CYS A 307 -29.41 -51.35 -65.37
C CYS A 307 -29.23 -50.24 -66.45
N PHE A 308 -29.06 -50.71 -67.69
CA PHE A 308 -29.13 -50.13 -69.06
C PHE A 308 -30.21 -49.03 -69.30
N ASP A 309 -30.26 -48.18 -70.34
CA ASP A 309 -29.50 -47.90 -71.59
C ASP A 309 -29.95 -46.50 -72.12
N GLU A 310 -29.26 -46.04 -73.17
CA GLU A 310 -29.71 -45.17 -74.28
C GLU A 310 -29.61 -43.62 -74.25
N SER A 311 -28.82 -43.16 -75.23
CA SER A 311 -28.68 -41.83 -75.88
C SER A 311 -29.93 -41.45 -76.73
N PRO A 312 -30.02 -40.35 -77.53
CA PRO A 312 -28.96 -39.48 -78.12
C PRO A 312 -29.23 -37.94 -78.27
N VAL A 313 -28.15 -37.17 -78.55
CA VAL A 313 -27.95 -36.07 -79.56
C VAL A 313 -28.86 -34.80 -79.50
N CYS A 314 -28.37 -33.61 -79.09
CA CYS A 314 -27.63 -32.54 -79.86
C CYS A 314 -28.45 -31.86 -80.99
N PRO A 315 -28.39 -30.52 -81.25
CA PRO A 315 -27.15 -29.84 -81.72
C PRO A 315 -27.01 -28.31 -81.46
N GLY A 316 -25.82 -27.75 -81.81
CA GLY A 316 -25.75 -26.49 -82.59
C GLY A 316 -25.10 -25.23 -81.98
N ASN A 317 -23.93 -24.86 -82.52
CA ASN A 317 -23.08 -23.67 -82.29
C ASN A 317 -23.73 -22.29 -82.56
N TYR A 318 -23.11 -21.19 -82.04
CA TYR A 318 -22.75 -19.97 -82.82
C TYR A 318 -21.81 -18.98 -82.04
N TYR A 319 -20.72 -18.54 -82.71
CA TYR A 319 -19.89 -17.27 -82.65
C TYR A 319 -19.59 -16.53 -81.30
N GLN A 320 -18.39 -16.05 -80.91
CA GLN A 320 -17.15 -15.45 -81.51
C GLN A 320 -17.04 -13.90 -81.46
N ASP A 321 -15.80 -13.42 -81.23
CA ASP A 321 -15.18 -12.06 -81.39
C ASP A 321 -15.23 -11.07 -80.19
N CYS A 322 -14.27 -10.16 -79.91
CA CYS A 322 -13.00 -9.64 -80.48
C CYS A 322 -12.27 -8.85 -79.34
N ARG A 323 -10.94 -8.87 -79.10
CA ARG A 323 -9.77 -8.16 -79.70
C ARG A 323 -9.47 -6.70 -79.23
N ASP A 324 -8.29 -6.54 -78.60
CA ASP A 324 -7.22 -5.49 -78.57
C ASP A 324 -7.43 -3.96 -78.45
N THR A 325 -6.30 -3.32 -78.04
CA THR A 325 -5.79 -1.92 -78.11
C THR A 325 -5.71 -1.18 -76.76
N ASP A 326 -4.69 -0.40 -76.36
CA ASP A 326 -3.41 0.08 -76.93
C ASP A 326 -2.60 0.75 -75.78
N PHE A 327 -1.25 0.60 -75.67
CA PHE A 327 -0.19 1.61 -75.91
C PHE A 327 -0.27 2.92 -75.04
N VAL A 328 0.78 3.57 -74.47
CA VAL A 328 2.23 3.68 -74.71
C VAL A 328 2.91 4.28 -73.43
N ALA A 329 4.22 4.04 -73.28
CA ALA A 329 5.29 5.00 -72.89
C ALA A 329 5.40 5.52 -71.44
N ASP A 330 6.58 5.76 -70.86
CA ASP A 330 8.00 5.55 -71.22
C ASP A 330 8.85 6.06 -70.02
N ARG A 331 10.13 5.67 -70.02
CA ARG A 331 11.32 6.20 -69.30
C ARG A 331 11.64 5.65 -67.91
N ASP A 332 12.66 4.77 -67.82
CA ASP A 332 14.12 5.03 -67.90
C ASP A 332 14.65 5.66 -66.59
N ARG A 333 15.80 5.30 -66.00
CA ARG A 333 16.76 4.19 -66.12
C ARG A 333 17.88 4.53 -65.13
N SER A 334 18.46 3.52 -64.49
CA SER A 334 19.89 3.40 -64.10
C SER A 334 20.48 4.46 -63.14
N THR A 335 21.39 4.16 -62.22
CA THR A 335 22.44 3.12 -62.10
C THR A 335 22.96 3.21 -60.64
N ALA A 336 22.99 2.14 -59.85
CA ALA A 336 24.09 1.16 -59.68
C ALA A 336 25.33 1.71 -58.93
N HIS A 337 25.57 1.26 -57.67
CA HIS A 337 26.64 0.35 -57.20
C HIS A 337 27.81 1.13 -56.52
N THR A 338 28.50 0.76 -55.42
CA THR A 338 28.65 -0.47 -54.60
C THR A 338 29.55 -0.20 -53.36
N ALA A 339 29.53 -1.15 -52.39
CA ALA A 339 30.61 -1.62 -51.46
C ALA A 339 31.13 -0.69 -50.33
N GLU A 340 30.95 -1.04 -49.04
CA GLU A 340 31.84 -1.82 -48.13
C GLU A 340 33.08 -0.97 -47.70
N ASP A 341 33.47 -0.79 -46.43
CA ASP A 341 33.86 -1.83 -45.47
C ASP A 341 34.25 -1.25 -44.08
N MET A 342 34.52 -2.19 -43.17
CA MET A 342 34.82 -2.24 -41.73
C MET A 342 36.05 -1.47 -41.16
N GLU A 343 36.04 -1.09 -39.86
CA GLU A 343 37.03 -1.51 -38.82
C GLU A 343 36.88 -0.86 -37.42
N THR A 344 37.16 -1.71 -36.41
CA THR A 344 37.30 -1.53 -34.95
C THR A 344 38.63 -0.89 -34.50
N THR A 345 38.68 -0.28 -33.30
CA THR A 345 39.92 -0.26 -32.50
C THR A 345 39.69 -0.02 -30.99
N THR A 346 40.45 -0.77 -30.18
CA THR A 346 40.57 -0.74 -28.70
C THR A 346 41.92 -0.14 -28.32
N TYR A 347 42.07 0.62 -27.22
CA TYR A 347 43.34 0.70 -26.45
C TYR A 347 43.19 1.25 -25.02
N LYS A 348 44.08 0.78 -24.12
CA LYS A 348 44.19 0.94 -22.66
C LYS A 348 44.96 2.20 -22.21
N GLY A 349 44.60 2.76 -21.04
CA GLY A 349 45.48 2.98 -19.87
C GLY A 349 46.43 4.20 -19.74
N VAL A 350 46.33 4.85 -18.55
CA VAL A 350 47.36 5.56 -17.74
C VAL A 350 47.38 7.11 -17.71
N ASP A 351 46.94 7.62 -16.55
CA ASP A 351 47.48 8.68 -15.68
C ASP A 351 48.11 9.95 -16.29
N ARG A 352 47.41 11.10 -16.13
CA ARG A 352 48.04 12.42 -16.00
C ARG A 352 47.22 13.34 -15.08
N THR A 353 47.85 13.70 -13.98
CA THR A 353 47.55 14.82 -13.09
C THR A 353 47.45 16.14 -13.88
N ILE A 354 46.27 16.76 -13.93
CA ILE A 354 46.08 18.10 -14.52
C ILE A 354 46.00 19.11 -13.38
N ARG A 355 47.04 19.94 -13.27
CA ARG A 355 47.02 21.23 -12.56
C ARG A 355 46.04 22.16 -13.28
N LEU A 356 44.99 22.60 -12.60
CA LEU A 356 44.16 23.73 -13.04
C LEU A 356 44.71 25.03 -12.43
N LYS A 357 45.00 26.01 -13.29
CA LYS A 357 45.02 27.44 -12.91
C LYS A 357 43.86 28.16 -13.63
N PRO A 358 43.28 29.17 -12.99
CA PRO A 358 41.91 29.59 -13.25
C PRO A 358 41.85 30.76 -14.23
N SER A 359 40.79 30.81 -15.04
CA SER A 359 40.03 32.04 -15.34
C SER A 359 39.13 31.82 -16.55
N TYR A 360 37.84 31.54 -16.30
CA TYR A 360 36.73 32.08 -17.08
C TYR A 360 35.60 32.36 -16.09
N SER A 361 35.42 33.64 -15.78
CA SER A 361 34.37 34.14 -14.91
C SER A 361 33.06 34.26 -15.71
N GLY A 362 32.18 33.30 -15.49
CA GLY A 362 30.74 33.38 -15.73
C GLY A 362 30.09 32.53 -14.64
N GLU A 363 29.25 33.15 -13.81
CA GLU A 363 28.78 32.69 -12.49
C GLU A 363 28.30 31.23 -12.43
N PHE A 364 29.19 30.33 -12.04
CA PHE A 364 28.89 29.03 -11.44
C PHE A 364 30.00 28.75 -10.42
N GLY A 365 29.67 28.59 -9.14
CA GLY A 365 30.63 28.09 -8.15
C GLY A 365 30.54 28.71 -6.76
N SER A 366 29.81 28.04 -5.87
CA SER A 366 30.06 28.12 -4.43
C SER A 366 29.96 26.74 -3.76
N GLY A 367 29.06 25.86 -4.21
CA GLY A 367 28.82 24.57 -3.53
C GLY A 367 29.99 23.57 -3.53
N SER A 368 30.66 23.37 -4.68
CA SER A 368 31.72 22.34 -4.79
C SER A 368 32.94 22.55 -3.88
N ASN A 369 33.24 23.80 -3.47
CA ASN A 369 34.34 24.07 -2.54
C ASN A 369 33.94 23.79 -1.09
N CYS A 370 32.67 23.98 -0.73
CA CYS A 370 32.16 23.71 0.61
C CYS A 370 32.08 22.19 0.88
N THR A 371 31.53 21.43 -0.07
CA THR A 371 31.47 19.96 0.00
C THR A 371 32.84 19.33 0.25
N LEU A 372 33.85 19.73 -0.53
CA LEU A 372 35.21 19.21 -0.37
C LEU A 372 35.84 19.64 0.96
N ASN A 373 35.54 20.84 1.45
CA ASN A 373 36.00 21.31 2.75
C ASN A 373 35.43 20.44 3.88
N ILE A 374 34.14 20.11 3.85
CA ILE A 374 33.51 19.21 4.84
C ILE A 374 34.17 17.83 4.79
N LEU A 375 34.25 17.21 3.61
CA LEU A 375 34.75 15.83 3.46
C LEU A 375 36.23 15.66 3.81
N HIS A 376 37.05 16.70 3.67
CA HIS A 376 38.50 16.64 3.92
C HIS A 376 38.94 17.26 5.24
N ASN A 377 38.27 18.30 5.72
CA ASN A 377 38.74 19.11 6.84
C ASN A 377 37.84 19.00 8.09
N SER A 378 36.70 18.29 8.02
CA SER A 378 35.89 17.99 9.20
C SER A 378 36.67 17.12 10.19
N GLU A 379 36.74 17.53 11.46
CA GLU A 379 37.38 16.76 12.53
C GLU A 379 36.68 15.40 12.77
N PHE A 380 35.38 15.30 12.48
CA PHE A 380 34.59 14.08 12.68
C PHE A 380 34.83 13.02 11.59
N LEU A 381 35.35 13.43 10.43
CA LEU A 381 35.59 12.55 9.28
C LEU A 381 37.06 12.12 9.13
N VAL A 382 37.97 12.66 9.95
CA VAL A 382 39.39 12.27 9.95
C VAL A 382 39.53 10.77 10.21
N GLY A 383 40.13 10.05 9.24
CA GLY A 383 40.35 8.60 9.34
C GLY A 383 39.11 7.73 9.11
N LYS A 384 37.96 8.32 8.73
CA LYS A 384 36.69 7.61 8.46
C LYS A 384 36.42 7.35 6.98
N ARG A 385 37.37 7.69 6.09
CA ARG A 385 37.27 7.44 4.65
C ARG A 385 37.50 5.95 4.35
N LEU A 386 36.50 5.32 3.75
CA LEU A 386 36.52 3.92 3.32
C LEU A 386 36.72 3.80 1.81
N SER A 387 37.14 2.62 1.35
CA SER A 387 37.23 2.33 -0.08
C SER A 387 35.84 2.11 -0.66
N TYR A 388 35.52 2.79 -1.77
CA TYR A 388 34.24 2.60 -2.46
C TYR A 388 34.11 1.18 -3.02
N ASP A 389 35.22 0.57 -3.45
CA ASP A 389 35.24 -0.75 -4.08
C ASP A 389 35.08 -1.92 -3.09
N SER A 390 35.17 -1.66 -1.79
CA SER A 390 34.99 -2.69 -0.76
C SER A 390 33.53 -2.97 -0.37
N ILE A 391 32.58 -2.37 -1.09
CA ILE A 391 31.15 -2.43 -0.78
C ILE A 391 30.47 -3.42 -1.71
N ILE A 392 29.74 -4.37 -1.14
CA ILE A 392 28.89 -5.29 -1.90
C ILE A 392 27.44 -4.92 -1.64
N PHE A 393 26.79 -4.27 -2.62
CA PHE A 393 25.38 -3.92 -2.53
C PHE A 393 24.51 -5.19 -2.67
N LYS A 394 23.64 -5.45 -1.68
CA LYS A 394 22.72 -6.59 -1.69
C LYS A 394 21.34 -6.17 -2.22
N ARG A 395 20.55 -5.49 -1.38
CA ARG A 395 19.19 -5.05 -1.72
C ARG A 395 18.94 -3.60 -1.30
N PRO A 396 18.14 -2.83 -2.04
CA PRO A 396 17.67 -1.54 -1.58
C PRO A 396 16.70 -1.76 -0.40
N LEU A 397 16.93 -1.04 0.69
CA LEU A 397 16.05 -1.02 1.87
C LEU A 397 15.02 0.11 1.77
N SER A 398 15.42 1.25 1.21
CA SER A 398 14.55 2.41 1.07
C SER A 398 15.05 3.36 -0.01
N LYS A 399 14.14 4.13 -0.59
CA LYS A 399 14.42 5.15 -1.59
C LYS A 399 13.65 6.43 -1.25
N GLY A 400 14.37 7.45 -0.81
CA GLY A 400 13.83 8.76 -0.39
C GLY A 400 14.14 9.87 -1.39
N ALA A 401 13.80 11.11 -1.02
CA ALA A 401 14.14 12.31 -1.79
C ALA A 401 15.65 12.60 -1.77
N ASN A 402 16.32 12.35 -0.64
CA ASN A 402 17.72 12.74 -0.41
C ASN A 402 18.72 11.59 -0.64
N GLY A 403 18.30 10.52 -1.33
CA GLY A 403 19.13 9.35 -1.57
C GLY A 403 18.42 8.00 -1.40
N GLU A 404 19.20 6.94 -1.56
CA GLU A 404 18.80 5.54 -1.38
C GLU A 404 19.54 4.93 -0.20
N VAL A 405 18.86 4.07 0.56
CA VAL A 405 19.47 3.25 1.61
C VAL A 405 19.49 1.81 1.14
N TRP A 406 20.65 1.17 1.24
CA TRP A 406 20.91 -0.17 0.77
C TRP A 406 21.44 -1.03 1.90
N GLN A 407 21.01 -2.29 1.96
CA GLN A 407 21.69 -3.34 2.69
C GLN A 407 22.93 -3.72 1.89
N CYS A 408 24.10 -3.67 2.53
CA CYS A 408 25.37 -4.00 1.90
C CYS A 408 26.21 -4.88 2.81
N ASP A 409 27.16 -5.60 2.23
CA ASP A 409 28.24 -6.24 3.00
C ASP A 409 29.50 -5.38 2.91
N TYR A 410 30.12 -5.17 4.07
CA TYR A 410 31.40 -4.50 4.22
C TYR A 410 32.25 -5.27 5.23
N GLN A 411 33.42 -5.75 4.81
CA GLN A 411 34.32 -6.56 5.65
C GLN A 411 33.65 -7.78 6.31
N ASN A 412 32.74 -8.45 5.59
CA ASN A 412 31.92 -9.59 6.05
C ASN A 412 30.85 -9.24 7.10
N GLU A 413 30.61 -7.96 7.38
CA GLU A 413 29.53 -7.49 8.25
C GLU A 413 28.41 -6.85 7.41
N GLU A 414 27.16 -7.03 7.85
CA GLU A 414 26.01 -6.43 7.19
C GLU A 414 25.78 -5.01 7.69
N VAL A 415 25.74 -4.06 6.76
CA VAL A 415 25.68 -2.62 7.04
C VAL A 415 24.56 -1.96 6.22
N ALA A 416 24.04 -0.86 6.75
CA ALA A 416 23.16 0.04 6.01
C ALA A 416 24.01 1.14 5.35
N VAL A 417 23.92 1.25 4.03
CA VAL A 417 24.64 2.27 3.25
C VAL A 417 23.63 3.26 2.68
N LYS A 418 23.76 4.53 3.06
CA LYS A 418 22.99 5.61 2.45
C LYS A 418 23.84 6.28 1.37
N ARG A 419 23.29 6.44 0.16
CA ARG A 419 23.96 7.04 -1.00
C ARG A 419 23.04 8.00 -1.75
N LEU A 420 23.62 8.90 -2.53
CA LEU A 420 22.88 9.72 -3.50
C LEU A 420 22.26 8.87 -4.63
N LEU A 421 21.26 9.42 -5.34
CA LEU A 421 20.51 8.73 -6.40
C LEU A 421 21.35 8.59 -7.69
N GLN A 422 21.79 7.39 -8.03
CA GLN A 422 22.75 7.17 -9.13
C GLN A 422 22.27 7.52 -10.56
N HIS A 423 21.00 7.87 -10.75
CA HIS A 423 20.41 8.21 -12.06
C HIS A 423 19.96 9.67 -12.18
N GLN A 424 20.40 10.54 -11.27
CA GLN A 424 20.13 11.98 -11.33
C GLN A 424 21.45 12.75 -11.37
N ASN A 425 21.49 13.80 -12.18
CA ASN A 425 22.55 14.79 -12.07
C ASN A 425 22.25 15.65 -10.84
N HIS A 426 22.99 15.43 -9.76
CA HIS A 426 22.83 16.19 -8.53
C HIS A 426 23.34 17.61 -8.70
N HIS A 427 22.55 18.59 -8.28
CA HIS A 427 23.01 19.96 -8.15
C HIS A 427 24.03 20.06 -7.00
N ALA A 428 24.95 21.04 -7.07
CA ALA A 428 26.08 21.10 -6.14
C ALA A 428 25.65 21.37 -4.67
N ASP A 429 24.51 22.01 -4.48
CA ASP A 429 23.84 22.24 -3.20
C ASP A 429 23.29 20.94 -2.59
N GLU A 430 22.69 20.04 -3.37
CA GLU A 430 22.24 18.72 -2.88
C GLU A 430 23.42 17.87 -2.38
N VAL A 431 24.55 17.90 -3.10
CA VAL A 431 25.75 17.17 -2.70
C VAL A 431 26.39 17.81 -1.45
N GLU A 432 26.33 19.13 -1.32
CA GLU A 432 26.78 19.86 -0.12
C GLU A 432 25.91 19.52 1.10
N GLU A 433 24.58 19.54 0.98
CA GLU A 433 23.66 19.16 2.05
C GLU A 433 23.89 17.71 2.48
N PHE A 434 24.12 16.80 1.54
CA PHE A 434 24.44 15.41 1.87
C PHE A 434 25.79 15.28 2.58
N ALA A 435 26.79 16.09 2.23
CA ALA A 435 28.05 16.14 2.97
C ALA A 435 27.87 16.69 4.40
N GLN A 436 27.00 17.68 4.61
CA GLN A 436 26.63 18.17 5.94
C GLN A 436 25.91 17.09 6.77
N GLU A 437 25.02 16.31 6.15
CA GLU A 437 24.36 15.16 6.80
C GLU A 437 25.38 14.10 7.25
N ILE A 438 26.40 13.84 6.41
CA ILE A 438 27.48 12.90 6.73
C ILE A 438 28.30 13.40 7.92
N GLU A 439 28.68 14.67 7.93
CA GLU A 439 29.43 15.28 9.03
C GLU A 439 28.61 15.24 10.34
N LEU A 440 27.33 15.63 10.29
CA LEU A 440 26.43 15.53 11.43
C LEU A 440 26.35 14.09 11.92
N SER A 441 26.10 13.14 11.01
CA SER A 441 26.02 11.71 11.34
C SER A 441 27.31 11.18 11.99
N ALA A 442 28.47 11.62 11.54
CA ALA A 442 29.76 11.25 12.11
C ALA A 442 30.02 11.87 13.50
N SER A 443 29.43 13.04 13.79
CA SER A 443 29.55 13.71 15.08
C SER A 443 28.69 13.07 16.19
N LEU A 444 27.61 12.37 15.83
CA LEU A 444 26.65 11.80 16.78
C LEU A 444 27.19 10.49 17.40
N LYS A 445 27.44 10.50 18.71
CA LYS A 445 27.82 9.32 19.49
C LYS A 445 26.90 9.15 20.69
N HIS A 446 25.99 8.18 20.60
CA HIS A 446 25.03 7.87 21.66
C HIS A 446 24.57 6.41 21.54
N PRO A 447 24.31 5.68 22.65
CA PRO A 447 23.83 4.29 22.60
C PRO A 447 22.52 4.10 21.81
N ASN A 448 21.67 5.13 21.72
CA ASN A 448 20.41 5.10 20.95
C ASN A 448 20.52 5.69 19.53
N ILE A 449 21.72 6.01 19.05
CA ILE A 449 21.94 6.46 17.68
C ILE A 449 22.78 5.40 16.97
N VAL A 450 22.25 4.88 15.87
CA VAL A 450 22.93 3.85 15.06
C VAL A 450 24.31 4.34 14.66
N GLU A 451 25.34 3.55 15.01
CA GLU A 451 26.74 3.90 14.86
C GLU A 451 27.09 4.25 13.41
N PHE A 452 27.81 5.36 13.23
CA PHE A 452 28.44 5.75 11.97
C PHE A 452 29.78 5.03 11.79
N ILE A 453 29.87 4.23 10.72
CA ILE A 453 31.06 3.41 10.44
C ILE A 453 32.08 4.20 9.61
N GLY A 454 31.62 4.89 8.56
CA GLY A 454 32.50 5.64 7.67
C GLY A 454 31.79 6.24 6.45
N VAL A 455 32.58 6.85 5.58
CA VAL A 455 32.14 7.52 4.35
C VAL A 455 33.01 7.06 3.17
N ALA A 456 32.43 6.88 1.99
CA ALA A 456 33.18 6.57 0.77
C ALA A 456 32.66 7.35 -0.43
N TRP A 457 33.55 7.65 -1.37
CA TRP A 457 33.21 8.27 -2.64
C TRP A 457 34.27 7.98 -3.70
N SER A 458 33.82 7.74 -4.94
CA SER A 458 34.66 7.71 -6.14
C SER A 458 34.60 9.05 -6.91
N SER A 459 33.49 9.77 -6.79
CA SER A 459 33.28 11.15 -7.24
C SER A 459 32.29 11.83 -6.28
N LEU A 460 32.14 13.16 -6.34
CA LEU A 460 31.16 13.88 -5.51
C LEU A 460 29.72 13.43 -5.77
N ASN A 461 29.41 12.96 -6.99
CA ASN A 461 28.09 12.41 -7.34
C ASN A 461 27.88 10.97 -6.84
N ASN A 462 28.94 10.28 -6.41
CA ASN A 462 28.91 8.92 -5.88
C ASN A 462 29.31 8.91 -4.40
N LEU A 463 28.82 9.89 -3.65
CA LEU A 463 29.04 10.00 -2.21
C LEU A 463 28.07 9.09 -1.45
N LEU A 464 28.59 8.36 -0.46
CA LEU A 464 27.82 7.48 0.41
C LEU A 464 28.42 7.36 1.81
N TYR A 465 27.63 6.93 2.78
CA TYR A 465 28.10 6.67 4.13
C TYR A 465 27.41 5.45 4.76
N PHE A 466 28.05 4.90 5.79
CA PHE A 466 27.77 3.57 6.36
C PHE A 466 27.27 3.70 7.79
N ARG A 467 26.26 2.88 8.13
CA ARG A 467 25.72 2.71 9.48
C ARG A 467 25.62 1.23 9.84
N ALA A 468 25.76 0.93 11.12
CA ALA A 468 25.51 -0.41 11.67
C ALA A 468 24.03 -0.80 11.57
N LYS A 469 23.71 -2.10 11.68
CA LYS A 469 22.32 -2.59 11.82
C LYS A 469 22.02 -2.80 13.31
N ALA A 470 20.87 -2.35 13.81
CA ALA A 470 20.44 -2.66 15.18
C ALA A 470 20.06 -4.15 15.27
N GLY A 471 20.86 -4.95 15.98
CA GLY A 471 20.79 -6.42 15.95
C GLY A 471 20.35 -7.05 17.26
N ALA A 472 19.11 -6.83 17.70
CA ALA A 472 18.54 -7.63 18.78
C ALA A 472 18.18 -9.03 18.26
N SER A 473 18.40 -10.07 19.07
CA SER A 473 18.03 -11.44 18.76
C SER A 473 17.43 -12.08 20.02
N ALA A 474 16.59 -13.09 19.84
CA ALA A 474 16.06 -13.85 20.95
C ALA A 474 15.79 -15.29 20.50
N SER A 475 15.91 -16.24 21.44
CA SER A 475 15.81 -17.68 21.18
C SER A 475 14.46 -18.06 20.58
N GLN A 476 14.47 -19.03 19.68
CA GLN A 476 13.24 -19.57 19.10
C GLN A 476 12.45 -20.40 20.13
N LEU A 477 11.13 -20.33 20.04
CA LEU A 477 10.15 -21.09 20.82
C LEU A 477 9.96 -22.50 20.23
N ASN A 478 11.04 -23.28 20.20
CA ASN A 478 11.13 -24.55 19.46
C ASN A 478 10.20 -25.66 19.95
N ASN A 479 9.78 -25.60 21.22
CA ASN A 479 8.91 -26.63 21.82
C ASN A 479 7.43 -26.23 21.83
N LEU A 480 7.10 -25.04 21.28
CA LEU A 480 5.74 -24.54 21.26
C LEU A 480 5.00 -25.07 20.04
N LYS A 481 3.88 -25.76 20.27
CA LYS A 481 2.94 -26.09 19.20
C LYS A 481 2.07 -24.86 18.93
N ALA A 482 2.19 -24.29 17.73
CA ALA A 482 1.41 -23.12 17.33
C ALA A 482 -0.10 -23.37 17.51
N PRO A 483 -0.83 -22.47 18.19
CA PRO A 483 -2.29 -22.51 18.26
C PRO A 483 -2.92 -22.47 16.86
N SER A 484 -4.13 -23.01 16.69
CA SER A 484 -4.77 -23.09 15.36
C SER A 484 -4.90 -21.72 14.69
N ALA A 485 -5.26 -20.66 15.43
CA ALA A 485 -5.36 -19.31 14.88
C ALA A 485 -4.01 -18.73 14.43
N VAL A 486 -2.90 -19.14 15.07
CA VAL A 486 -1.54 -18.78 14.63
C VAL A 486 -1.17 -19.59 13.40
N GLN A 487 -1.52 -20.88 13.37
CA GLN A 487 -1.29 -21.75 12.22
C GLN A 487 -2.06 -21.26 10.98
N ASP A 488 -3.32 -20.88 11.12
CA ASP A 488 -4.13 -20.34 10.03
C ASP A 488 -3.48 -19.08 9.43
N ARG A 489 -2.88 -18.22 10.27
CA ARG A 489 -2.12 -17.05 9.81
C ARG A 489 -0.80 -17.42 9.13
N LEU A 490 -0.07 -18.40 9.66
CA LEU A 490 1.15 -18.90 9.02
C LEU A 490 0.85 -19.45 7.62
N ASP A 491 -0.23 -20.21 7.50
CA ASP A 491 -0.68 -20.80 6.24
C ASP A 491 -1.12 -19.71 5.25
N GLU A 492 -1.85 -18.68 5.70
CA GLU A 492 -2.24 -17.52 4.87
C GLU A 492 -1.01 -16.75 4.36
N LEU A 493 0.02 -16.59 5.21
CA LEU A 493 1.24 -15.86 4.87
C LEU A 493 2.31 -16.73 4.20
N VAL A 494 2.07 -18.04 4.06
CA VAL A 494 3.01 -19.03 3.53
C VAL A 494 4.34 -19.00 4.30
N LEU A 495 4.26 -19.05 5.63
CA LEU A 495 5.40 -19.01 6.54
C LEU A 495 5.51 -20.30 7.34
N ASP A 496 6.74 -20.65 7.73
CA ASP A 496 7.05 -21.81 8.55
C ASP A 496 7.49 -21.36 9.94
N TRP A 497 6.75 -21.75 10.98
CA TRP A 497 7.01 -21.36 12.37
C TRP A 497 8.45 -21.64 12.78
N ASP A 498 8.99 -22.81 12.43
CA ASP A 498 10.32 -23.25 12.86
C ASP A 498 11.45 -22.49 12.13
N LYS A 499 11.12 -21.83 11.01
CA LYS A 499 12.06 -20.97 10.26
C LYS A 499 12.05 -19.52 10.73
N LEU A 500 11.02 -19.09 11.45
CA LEU A 500 10.94 -17.71 11.95
C LEU A 500 11.93 -17.50 13.10
N PRO A 501 12.72 -16.41 13.13
CA PRO A 501 13.54 -16.09 14.29
C PRO A 501 12.67 -15.86 15.52
N GLY A 502 13.20 -16.08 16.72
CA GLY A 502 12.40 -16.05 17.94
C GLY A 502 11.68 -14.71 18.18
N ILE A 503 12.24 -13.59 17.73
CA ILE A 503 11.56 -12.28 17.79
C ILE A 503 10.28 -12.28 16.93
N ALA A 504 10.35 -12.81 15.71
CA ALA A 504 9.21 -12.91 14.81
C ALA A 504 8.15 -13.88 15.36
N GLN A 505 8.56 -14.98 15.98
CA GLN A 505 7.65 -15.92 16.66
C GLN A 505 6.87 -15.23 17.79
N ARG A 506 7.56 -14.49 18.67
CA ARG A 506 6.92 -13.70 19.75
C ARG A 506 5.95 -12.66 19.21
N ALA A 507 6.38 -11.90 18.19
CA ALA A 507 5.55 -10.86 17.57
C ALA A 507 4.29 -11.46 16.92
N LEU A 508 4.42 -12.56 16.17
CA LEU A 508 3.28 -13.24 15.56
C LEU A 508 2.34 -13.82 16.61
N LEU A 509 2.87 -14.42 17.68
CA LEU A 509 2.07 -14.98 18.77
C LEU A 509 1.24 -13.90 19.47
N TRP A 510 1.90 -12.80 19.87
CA TRP A 510 1.26 -11.65 20.52
C TRP A 510 0.19 -11.02 19.62
N ASP A 511 0.55 -10.71 18.37
CA ASP A 511 -0.34 -10.08 17.40
C ASP A 511 -1.52 -11.00 17.02
N SER A 512 -1.43 -12.31 17.27
CA SER A 512 -2.54 -13.26 17.11
C SER A 512 -3.41 -13.40 18.35
N GLY A 513 -3.13 -12.66 19.42
CA GLY A 513 -3.87 -12.71 20.68
C GLY A 513 -3.50 -13.89 21.57
N PHE A 514 -2.22 -14.24 21.63
CA PHE A 514 -1.73 -15.28 22.53
C PHE A 514 -0.58 -14.76 23.39
N GLY A 515 -0.57 -15.19 24.65
CA GLY A 515 0.59 -15.10 25.55
C GLY A 515 1.05 -16.50 25.95
N LEU A 516 2.06 -16.58 26.80
CA LEU A 516 2.66 -17.83 27.28
C LEU A 516 2.41 -18.02 28.77
N THR A 517 2.14 -19.23 29.24
CA THR A 517 2.26 -19.53 30.68
C THR A 517 3.74 -19.53 31.10
N ALA A 518 4.00 -19.63 32.40
CA ALA A 518 5.35 -19.88 32.93
C ALA A 518 6.00 -21.19 32.44
N SER A 519 5.23 -22.08 31.79
CA SER A 519 5.71 -23.31 31.18
C SER A 519 5.74 -23.24 29.64
N ASP A 520 5.78 -22.03 29.08
CA ASP A 520 5.76 -21.74 27.64
C ASP A 520 4.54 -22.32 26.89
N ALA A 521 3.42 -22.59 27.58
CA ALA A 521 2.20 -23.04 26.92
C ALA A 521 1.43 -21.83 26.39
N PRO A 522 0.98 -21.82 25.12
CA PRO A 522 0.21 -20.70 24.59
C PRO A 522 -1.19 -20.63 25.19
N VAL A 523 -1.61 -19.43 25.57
CA VAL A 523 -2.92 -19.14 26.19
C VAL A 523 -3.59 -18.02 25.44
N LYS A 524 -4.89 -18.19 25.15
CA LYS A 524 -5.64 -17.23 24.34
C LYS A 524 -6.01 -15.97 25.13
N ILE A 525 -5.92 -14.82 24.45
CA ILE A 525 -6.27 -13.49 24.94
C ILE A 525 -7.41 -12.93 24.09
N TRP A 526 -8.43 -12.40 24.74
CA TRP A 526 -9.50 -11.61 24.13
C TRP A 526 -9.38 -10.16 24.57
N THR A 527 -9.72 -9.24 23.67
CA THR A 527 -9.81 -7.81 23.98
C THR A 527 -11.21 -7.46 24.50
N LEU A 528 -11.31 -6.40 25.30
CA LEU A 528 -12.58 -5.89 25.85
C LEU A 528 -12.90 -4.49 25.33
N ASN A 529 -14.20 -4.14 25.31
CA ASN A 529 -14.69 -2.78 25.07
C ASN A 529 -14.14 -2.11 23.78
N LYS A 530 -13.92 -2.90 22.72
CA LYS A 530 -13.37 -2.45 21.42
C LYS A 530 -11.89 -2.03 21.44
N HIS A 531 -11.14 -2.30 22.51
CA HIS A 531 -9.69 -2.18 22.48
C HIS A 531 -9.06 -3.18 21.52
N SER A 532 -7.85 -2.89 21.05
CA SER A 532 -7.03 -3.81 20.25
C SER A 532 -5.90 -4.39 21.10
N ILE A 533 -5.22 -5.44 20.61
CA ILE A 533 -4.04 -6.00 21.29
C ILE A 533 -2.92 -4.97 21.49
N ALA A 534 -2.85 -3.95 20.62
CA ALA A 534 -1.90 -2.85 20.72
C ALA A 534 -2.27 -1.79 21.77
N ASP A 535 -3.48 -1.83 22.32
CA ASP A 535 -4.03 -0.84 23.25
C ASP A 535 -4.53 -1.49 24.56
N LEU A 536 -3.83 -2.53 25.02
CA LEU A 536 -4.12 -3.17 26.31
C LEU A 536 -3.46 -2.47 27.49
N ALA A 537 -2.42 -1.68 27.26
CA ALA A 537 -1.77 -0.88 28.29
C ALA A 537 -2.76 0.09 28.93
N VAL A 538 -2.94 -0.04 30.24
CA VAL A 538 -3.78 0.85 31.04
C VAL A 538 -2.93 2.06 31.45
N PRO A 539 -3.21 3.27 30.96
CA PRO A 539 -2.42 4.45 31.32
C PRO A 539 -2.70 4.89 32.77
N LEU A 540 -1.77 5.63 33.36
CA LEU A 540 -1.83 6.04 34.78
C LEU A 540 -3.14 6.77 35.13
N ASP A 541 -3.59 7.70 34.31
CA ASP A 541 -4.83 8.45 34.56
C ASP A 541 -6.06 7.53 34.67
N GLN A 542 -6.16 6.51 33.82
CA GLN A 542 -7.25 5.54 33.88
C GLN A 542 -7.12 4.59 35.08
N PHE A 543 -5.89 4.25 35.48
CA PHE A 543 -5.62 3.45 36.67
C PHE A 543 -6.03 4.21 37.94
N LEU A 544 -5.76 5.51 38.00
CA LEU A 544 -6.17 6.38 39.11
C LEU A 544 -7.69 6.57 39.17
N VAL A 545 -8.37 6.66 38.02
CA VAL A 545 -9.84 6.86 37.94
C VAL A 545 -10.62 5.72 38.60
N VAL A 546 -10.13 4.48 38.58
CA VAL A 546 -10.77 3.34 39.27
C VAL A 546 -10.45 3.29 40.77
N GLY A 547 -9.75 4.30 41.29
CA GLY A 547 -9.40 4.45 42.70
C GLY A 547 -8.21 3.61 43.15
N CYS A 548 -7.33 3.24 42.21
CA CYS A 548 -6.06 2.59 42.53
C CYS A 548 -4.96 3.64 42.75
N GLU A 549 -3.94 3.26 43.53
CA GLU A 549 -2.77 4.10 43.85
C GLU A 549 -1.52 3.51 43.20
N GLU A 550 -0.66 4.39 42.74
CA GLU A 550 0.58 4.11 42.02
C GLU A 550 1.81 4.31 42.89
N LYS A 551 2.82 3.47 42.66
CA LYS A 551 4.19 3.67 43.13
C LYS A 551 5.02 4.20 41.96
N ALA A 552 5.55 5.42 42.10
CA ALA A 552 6.47 5.98 41.13
C ALA A 552 7.89 5.40 41.32
N CYS A 553 8.48 4.89 40.24
CA CYS A 553 9.82 4.32 40.19
C CYS A 553 10.68 5.09 39.18
N VAL A 554 11.79 5.65 39.65
CA VAL A 554 12.72 6.39 38.78
C VAL A 554 13.61 5.39 38.06
N GLN A 555 13.68 5.49 36.73
CA GLN A 555 14.44 4.60 35.86
C GLN A 555 15.86 5.16 35.60
N PRO A 556 16.81 4.34 35.12
CA PRO A 556 18.20 4.77 34.87
C PRO A 556 18.35 5.92 33.87
N ASP A 557 17.41 6.05 32.92
CA ASP A 557 17.35 7.17 31.96
C ASP A 557 16.67 8.43 32.52
N ASN A 558 16.39 8.45 33.83
CA ASN A 558 15.72 9.53 34.54
C ASN A 558 14.26 9.76 34.11
N THR A 559 13.64 8.77 33.45
CA THR A 559 12.18 8.70 33.28
C THR A 559 11.53 8.02 34.48
N THR A 560 10.19 8.03 34.53
CA THR A 560 9.41 7.42 35.64
C THR A 560 8.54 6.29 35.10
N SER A 561 8.71 5.10 35.67
CA SER A 561 7.76 3.99 35.59
C SER A 561 6.79 4.04 36.77
N TYR A 562 5.59 3.50 36.59
CA TYR A 562 4.58 3.41 37.64
C TYR A 562 4.17 1.96 37.84
N SER A 563 4.14 1.51 39.09
CA SER A 563 3.70 0.15 39.48
C SER A 563 2.51 0.24 40.41
N ASN A 564 1.70 -0.83 40.52
CA ASN A 564 0.55 -0.82 41.41
C ASN A 564 0.99 -0.84 42.89
N GLU A 565 0.64 0.20 43.64
CA GLU A 565 0.85 0.24 45.09
C GLU A 565 -0.36 -0.33 45.80
N TRP A 566 -1.52 0.34 45.69
CA TRP A 566 -2.75 -0.07 46.35
C TRP A 566 -3.90 -0.14 45.37
N CYS A 567 -4.32 -1.35 45.01
CA CYS A 567 -5.39 -1.58 44.05
C CYS A 567 -6.13 -2.87 44.41
N GLY A 568 -7.40 -2.78 44.79
CA GLY A 568 -8.22 -3.97 45.06
C GLY A 568 -8.51 -4.73 43.77
N GLY A 569 -8.76 -6.03 43.85
CA GLY A 569 -8.94 -6.86 42.64
C GLY A 569 -10.13 -6.40 41.79
N ALA A 570 -11.23 -5.95 42.42
CA ALA A 570 -12.38 -5.39 41.70
C ALA A 570 -12.04 -4.08 40.96
N GLN A 571 -11.24 -3.20 41.57
CA GLN A 571 -10.83 -1.91 40.97
C GLN A 571 -9.90 -2.17 39.78
N MET A 572 -8.94 -3.06 39.96
CA MET A 572 -7.99 -3.43 38.91
C MET A 572 -8.68 -4.04 37.70
N LEU A 573 -9.62 -4.97 37.94
CA LEU A 573 -10.43 -5.56 36.88
C LEU A 573 -11.36 -4.54 36.21
N GLN A 574 -11.76 -3.47 36.89
CA GLN A 574 -12.51 -2.38 36.26
C GLN A 574 -11.68 -1.61 35.22
N ALA A 575 -10.35 -1.51 35.42
CA ALA A 575 -9.43 -0.90 34.46
C ALA A 575 -8.94 -1.88 33.38
N ALA A 576 -9.04 -3.19 33.61
CA ALA A 576 -8.56 -4.23 32.71
C ALA A 576 -9.23 -4.19 31.32
N ARG A 577 -8.42 -4.34 30.26
CA ARG A 577 -8.85 -4.26 28.85
C ARG A 577 -8.83 -5.60 28.12
N CYS A 578 -8.56 -6.69 28.85
CA CYS A 578 -8.38 -8.03 28.31
C CYS A 578 -9.03 -9.11 29.17
N VAL A 579 -9.38 -10.23 28.54
CA VAL A 579 -9.72 -11.50 29.20
C VAL A 579 -8.75 -12.56 28.70
N VAL A 580 -8.27 -13.40 29.59
CA VAL A 580 -7.36 -14.50 29.29
C VAL A 580 -8.04 -15.83 29.56
N GLU A 581 -7.75 -16.82 28.73
CA GLU A 581 -8.20 -18.20 28.92
C GLU A 581 -7.70 -18.73 30.26
N ASP A 582 -8.62 -19.26 31.07
CA ASP A 582 -8.28 -19.84 32.36
C ASP A 582 -7.37 -21.07 32.18
N PHE A 583 -6.30 -21.12 32.97
CA PHE A 583 -5.40 -22.27 33.06
C PHE A 583 -5.02 -22.54 34.51
N VAL A 584 -4.54 -23.75 34.75
CA VAL A 584 -4.07 -24.15 36.08
C VAL A 584 -2.68 -23.59 36.31
N ASP A 585 -2.58 -22.68 37.27
CA ASP A 585 -1.33 -22.17 37.80
C ASP A 585 -1.34 -22.36 39.32
N SER A 586 -0.34 -23.07 39.82
CA SER A 586 -0.15 -23.33 41.25
C SER A 586 0.97 -22.47 41.86
N SER A 587 1.49 -21.53 41.10
CA SER A 587 2.56 -20.64 41.53
C SER A 587 2.00 -19.59 42.48
N ASP A 588 2.51 -19.53 43.71
CA ASP A 588 2.22 -18.43 44.63
C ASP A 588 3.16 -17.27 44.29
N ILE A 589 2.65 -16.33 43.49
CA ILE A 589 3.43 -15.21 42.97
C ILE A 589 3.07 -13.92 43.68
N HIS A 590 4.08 -13.10 43.92
CA HIS A 590 3.95 -11.79 44.56
C HIS A 590 4.56 -10.69 43.69
N ALA A 591 4.36 -10.78 42.37
CA ALA A 591 4.78 -9.77 41.41
C ALA A 591 3.72 -8.67 41.24
N ALA A 592 4.09 -7.55 40.61
CA ALA A 592 3.13 -6.51 40.24
C ALA A 592 2.07 -7.04 39.27
N MET A 593 0.88 -6.45 39.27
CA MET A 593 -0.21 -6.79 38.33
C MET A 593 -0.51 -5.66 37.34
N TRP A 594 0.07 -4.49 37.56
CA TRP A 594 0.05 -3.36 36.64
C TRP A 594 1.35 -2.58 36.77
N VAL A 595 2.05 -2.40 35.66
CA VAL A 595 3.29 -1.62 35.57
C VAL A 595 3.32 -0.90 34.24
N THR A 596 3.77 0.36 34.25
CA THR A 596 4.13 1.14 33.06
C THR A 596 5.63 1.28 33.02
N GLY A 597 6.23 1.09 31.85
CA GLY A 597 7.68 1.14 31.70
C GLY A 597 8.15 0.18 30.61
N GLY A 598 9.46 0.07 30.48
CA GLY A 598 10.10 -0.87 29.57
C GLY A 598 11.58 -0.56 29.42
N ASN A 599 12.40 -1.60 29.37
CA ASN A 599 13.80 -1.47 28.99
C ASN A 599 13.90 -1.48 27.45
N PRO A 600 14.44 -0.42 26.82
CA PRO A 600 14.52 -0.34 25.35
C PRO A 600 15.46 -1.37 24.72
N LEU A 601 16.28 -2.07 25.53
CA LEU A 601 17.23 -3.08 25.07
C LEU A 601 16.70 -4.51 25.19
N VAL A 602 15.58 -4.72 25.90
CA VAL A 602 15.05 -6.07 26.19
C VAL A 602 13.95 -6.44 25.20
N VAL A 603 14.02 -7.69 24.72
CA VAL A 603 12.98 -8.28 23.87
C VAL A 603 11.85 -8.79 24.76
N PRO A 604 10.62 -8.25 24.66
CA PRO A 604 9.54 -8.65 25.53
C PRO A 604 9.05 -10.07 25.19
N THR A 605 8.79 -10.86 26.22
CA THR A 605 8.11 -12.16 26.11
C THR A 605 6.83 -12.11 26.95
N PRO A 606 5.64 -12.07 26.33
CA PRO A 606 4.38 -11.94 27.07
C PRO A 606 4.05 -13.20 27.89
N HIS A 607 4.43 -13.23 29.16
CA HIS A 607 4.09 -14.28 30.12
C HIS A 607 2.81 -13.93 30.87
N ILE A 608 1.87 -14.84 30.93
CA ILE A 608 0.63 -14.70 31.67
C ILE A 608 0.80 -15.42 33.00
N LEU A 609 0.62 -14.67 34.08
CA LEU A 609 0.74 -15.16 35.44
C LEU A 609 -0.58 -14.98 36.21
N LYS A 610 -0.93 -15.97 37.03
CA LYS A 610 -2.14 -15.93 37.85
C LYS A 610 -1.85 -15.35 39.24
N HIS A 611 -2.52 -14.26 39.59
CA HIS A 611 -2.43 -13.65 40.93
C HIS A 611 -3.71 -13.94 41.72
N GLU A 612 -3.57 -14.60 42.87
CA GLU A 612 -4.69 -14.93 43.76
C GLU A 612 -4.39 -14.46 45.18
N TRP A 613 -5.27 -13.63 45.75
CA TRP A 613 -5.11 -13.14 47.13
C TRP A 613 -6.46 -12.85 47.78
N LYS A 614 -6.44 -12.69 49.10
CA LYS A 614 -7.57 -12.19 49.89
C LYS A 614 -7.30 -10.73 50.27
N ASP A 615 -8.11 -9.81 49.76
CA ASP A 615 -7.93 -8.39 50.02
C ASP A 615 -8.21 -8.08 51.50
N GLN A 616 -7.30 -7.33 52.12
CA GLN A 616 -7.35 -7.08 53.56
C GLN A 616 -8.45 -6.09 53.97
N ARG A 617 -8.92 -5.24 53.04
CA ARG A 617 -9.91 -4.17 53.32
C ARG A 617 -11.34 -4.69 53.24
N ASP A 618 -11.66 -5.40 52.15
CA ASP A 618 -13.02 -5.91 51.92
C ASP A 618 -13.20 -7.39 52.28
N LYS A 619 -12.11 -8.12 52.57
CA LYS A 619 -12.08 -9.55 52.91
C LYS A 619 -12.53 -10.49 51.79
N ASN A 620 -12.63 -10.02 50.56
CA ASN A 620 -12.94 -10.84 49.38
C ASN A 620 -11.68 -11.50 48.82
N SER A 621 -11.85 -12.66 48.18
CA SER A 621 -10.79 -13.31 47.41
C SER A 621 -10.88 -12.86 45.95
N TYR A 622 -9.74 -12.50 45.37
CA TYR A 622 -9.62 -12.05 44.00
C TYR A 622 -8.66 -12.94 43.22
N ILE A 623 -8.99 -13.16 41.95
CA ILE A 623 -8.13 -13.78 40.95
C ILE A 623 -7.98 -12.77 39.82
N VAL A 624 -6.77 -12.32 39.57
CA VAL A 624 -6.41 -11.41 38.47
C VAL A 624 -5.29 -12.06 37.68
N PHE A 625 -5.48 -12.17 36.37
CA PHE A 625 -4.39 -12.60 35.50
C PHE A 625 -3.63 -11.35 35.07
N ALA A 626 -2.31 -11.43 34.97
CA ALA A 626 -1.51 -10.32 34.49
C ALA A 626 -0.59 -10.81 33.37
N ILE A 627 -0.47 -10.02 32.31
CA ILE A 627 0.51 -10.24 31.24
C ILE A 627 1.76 -9.47 31.61
N HIS A 628 2.81 -10.19 31.98
CA HIS A 628 4.18 -9.73 32.23
C HIS A 628 4.96 -9.77 30.93
N THR A 629 5.87 -8.82 30.73
CA THR A 629 6.67 -8.75 29.50
C THR A 629 8.10 -9.24 29.67
N LEU A 630 8.48 -9.58 30.90
CA LEU A 630 9.76 -10.16 31.26
C LEU A 630 9.59 -11.55 31.89
N ASP A 631 10.71 -12.20 32.17
CA ASP A 631 10.75 -13.38 33.03
C ASP A 631 10.50 -12.97 34.48
N LEU A 632 9.89 -13.86 35.28
CA LEU A 632 9.48 -13.54 36.65
C LEU A 632 10.65 -13.08 37.55
N ASP A 633 11.86 -13.57 37.31
CA ASP A 633 13.06 -13.16 38.07
C ASP A 633 13.45 -11.69 37.83
N ASP A 634 13.11 -11.15 36.65
CA ASP A 634 13.35 -9.76 36.26
C ASP A 634 12.16 -8.83 36.58
N GLU A 635 11.02 -9.39 36.98
CA GLU A 635 9.84 -8.62 37.40
C GLU A 635 9.96 -8.24 38.89
N PRO A 636 9.75 -6.96 39.26
CA PRO A 636 9.78 -6.56 40.66
C PRO A 636 8.59 -7.14 41.43
N ALA A 637 8.80 -7.39 42.72
CA ALA A 637 7.72 -7.75 43.62
C ALA A 637 6.67 -6.62 43.72
N TRP A 638 5.44 -6.97 44.10
CA TRP A 638 4.40 -5.98 44.37
C TRP A 638 4.90 -4.90 45.35
N ASN A 639 4.55 -3.63 45.06
CA ASN A 639 4.94 -2.46 45.83
C ASN A 639 6.48 -2.26 45.95
N THR A 640 7.24 -2.79 45.00
CA THR A 640 8.69 -2.53 44.89
C THR A 640 9.04 -1.97 43.51
N CYS A 641 10.15 -1.24 43.45
CA CYS A 641 10.72 -0.78 42.18
C CYS A 641 11.83 -1.78 41.77
N PRO A 642 12.06 -1.98 40.46
CA PRO A 642 13.13 -2.83 39.98
C PRO A 642 14.49 -2.31 40.46
N ASP A 643 15.36 -3.23 40.86
CA ASP A 643 16.74 -2.92 41.21
C ASP A 643 17.68 -3.13 40.00
N PRO A 644 18.96 -2.71 40.04
CA PRO A 644 19.86 -2.86 38.90
C PRO A 644 20.13 -4.30 38.44
N ALA A 645 19.85 -5.31 39.26
CA ALA A 645 19.94 -6.71 38.88
C ALA A 645 18.67 -7.22 38.17
N GLN A 646 17.55 -6.51 38.32
CA GLN A 646 16.27 -6.79 37.66
C GLN A 646 16.08 -5.84 36.48
N ASN A 647 16.19 -6.36 35.26
CA ASN A 647 15.97 -5.57 34.04
C ASN A 647 16.79 -4.25 33.98
N ASP A 648 18.04 -4.28 34.47
CA ASP A 648 18.93 -3.11 34.60
C ASP A 648 18.36 -1.93 35.42
N GLY A 649 17.36 -2.18 36.26
CA GLY A 649 16.65 -1.15 37.03
C GLY A 649 15.53 -0.44 36.26
N TYR A 650 15.20 -0.88 35.04
CA TYR A 650 14.03 -0.39 34.30
C TYR A 650 12.76 -1.11 34.70
N GLY A 651 11.62 -0.40 34.66
CA GLY A 651 10.31 -1.04 34.76
C GLY A 651 10.01 -1.93 33.56
N SER A 652 9.00 -2.79 33.71
CA SER A 652 8.41 -3.61 32.65
C SER A 652 7.03 -3.06 32.26
N LEU A 653 6.42 -3.67 31.25
CA LEU A 653 4.99 -3.50 30.98
C LEU A 653 4.24 -4.69 31.58
N VAL A 654 3.32 -4.42 32.51
CA VAL A 654 2.44 -5.45 33.11
C VAL A 654 0.98 -5.06 32.93
N LEU A 655 0.17 -5.96 32.37
CA LEU A 655 -1.21 -5.69 31.96
C LEU A 655 -2.22 -6.54 32.75
N PRO A 656 -3.13 -5.95 33.54
CA PRO A 656 -4.15 -6.71 34.24
C PRO A 656 -5.25 -7.18 33.28
N CYS A 657 -5.67 -8.44 33.42
CA CYS A 657 -6.72 -9.08 32.65
C CYS A 657 -7.66 -9.90 33.55
N PHE A 658 -8.89 -10.10 33.07
CA PHE A 658 -9.82 -11.09 33.64
C PHE A 658 -9.41 -12.52 33.26
N THR A 659 -9.86 -13.52 34.02
CA THR A 659 -9.87 -14.93 33.61
C THR A 659 -11.25 -15.32 33.05
N THR A 660 -11.30 -16.18 32.02
CA THR A 660 -12.58 -16.73 31.51
C THR A 660 -13.39 -17.49 32.57
N ALA A 661 -12.78 -17.96 33.67
CA ALA A 661 -13.49 -18.60 34.77
C ALA A 661 -14.25 -17.61 35.68
N ASN A 662 -13.84 -16.34 35.72
CA ASN A 662 -14.36 -15.34 36.65
C ASN A 662 -14.81 -14.05 35.94
N ILE A 663 -15.72 -14.19 34.98
CA ILE A 663 -16.35 -13.08 34.25
C ILE A 663 -17.88 -13.17 34.28
N THR A 664 -18.52 -11.99 34.21
CA THR A 664 -19.98 -11.90 34.09
C THR A 664 -20.43 -12.13 32.64
N SER A 665 -21.70 -12.47 32.44
CA SER A 665 -22.28 -12.54 31.09
C SER A 665 -22.14 -11.23 30.31
N ALA A 666 -22.20 -10.08 30.99
CA ALA A 666 -22.00 -8.77 30.37
C ALA A 666 -20.56 -8.57 29.87
N THR A 667 -19.56 -9.01 30.65
CA THR A 667 -18.16 -9.01 30.20
C THR A 667 -17.97 -9.95 29.02
N LYS A 668 -18.59 -11.13 29.05
CA LYS A 668 -18.50 -12.11 27.96
C LYS A 668 -19.03 -11.57 26.63
N THR A 669 -20.10 -10.77 26.64
CA THR A 669 -20.63 -10.13 25.41
C THR A 669 -19.73 -9.04 24.84
N LYS A 670 -18.78 -8.53 25.64
CA LYS A 670 -17.83 -7.47 25.24
C LYS A 670 -16.49 -8.02 24.77
N MET A 671 -16.27 -9.34 24.89
CA MET A 671 -15.06 -10.01 24.43
C MET A 671 -15.01 -10.01 22.90
N LYS A 672 -13.87 -9.60 22.35
CA LYS A 672 -13.57 -9.73 20.92
C LYS A 672 -12.31 -10.56 20.74
N GLU A 673 -12.32 -11.45 19.75
CA GLU A 673 -11.10 -12.13 19.33
C GLU A 673 -10.11 -11.12 18.74
N VAL A 674 -8.83 -11.38 18.92
CA VAL A 674 -7.77 -10.51 18.40
C VAL A 674 -7.67 -10.71 16.90
N GLU A 675 -7.72 -9.60 16.18
CA GLU A 675 -7.43 -9.54 14.74
C GLU A 675 -6.00 -9.05 14.57
N GLY A 676 -5.18 -9.82 13.83
CA GLY A 676 -3.78 -9.48 13.61
C GLY A 676 -3.58 -8.17 12.86
N SER A 677 -2.48 -7.47 13.17
CA SER A 677 -2.15 -6.19 12.57
C SER A 677 -1.63 -6.37 11.14
N PRO A 678 -2.16 -5.63 10.14
CA PRO A 678 -1.72 -5.77 8.75
C PRO A 678 -0.22 -5.51 8.52
N TRP A 679 0.40 -4.67 9.36
CA TRP A 679 1.82 -4.36 9.25
C TRP A 679 2.71 -5.51 9.73
N VAL A 680 2.31 -6.27 10.76
CA VAL A 680 3.04 -7.45 11.24
C VAL A 680 3.03 -8.52 10.15
N SER A 681 1.86 -8.78 9.56
CA SER A 681 1.75 -9.72 8.44
C SER A 681 2.62 -9.32 7.24
N ARG A 682 2.66 -8.03 6.89
CA ARG A 682 3.53 -7.53 5.81
C ARG A 682 5.00 -7.71 6.14
N TRP A 683 5.42 -7.28 7.34
CA TRP A 683 6.80 -7.41 7.80
C TRP A 683 7.28 -8.86 7.77
N LEU A 684 6.44 -9.78 8.28
CA LEU A 684 6.77 -11.20 8.29
C LEU A 684 6.97 -11.76 6.87
N VAL A 685 6.12 -11.36 5.92
CA VAL A 685 6.26 -11.78 4.52
C VAL A 685 7.51 -11.16 3.88
N GLU A 686 7.74 -9.86 4.06
CA GLU A 686 8.85 -9.15 3.43
C GLU A 686 10.23 -9.65 3.87
N ASP A 687 10.36 -10.05 5.14
CA ASP A 687 11.64 -10.46 5.73
C ASP A 687 11.81 -11.98 5.84
N TYR A 688 10.73 -12.76 5.87
CA TYR A 688 10.81 -14.22 6.13
C TYR A 688 10.07 -15.10 5.12
N ALA A 689 9.23 -14.56 4.23
CA ALA A 689 8.69 -15.40 3.16
C ALA A 689 9.81 -15.79 2.21
N THR A 690 10.08 -17.10 2.13
CA THR A 690 10.93 -17.61 1.08
C THR A 690 10.21 -17.39 -0.25
N ALA A 691 10.85 -16.71 -1.20
CA ALA A 691 10.41 -16.77 -2.58
C ALA A 691 10.29 -18.26 -2.92
N GLU A 692 9.07 -18.72 -3.25
CA GLU A 692 8.92 -20.06 -3.79
C GLU A 692 9.94 -20.16 -4.93
N GLU A 693 10.93 -21.05 -4.76
CA GLU A 693 11.54 -21.64 -5.93
C GLU A 693 10.34 -22.16 -6.72
N ASN A 694 10.05 -21.50 -7.83
CA ASN A 694 9.12 -21.99 -8.83
C ASN A 694 9.65 -23.35 -9.26
N GLU A 695 9.33 -24.40 -8.50
CA GLU A 695 9.50 -25.77 -8.89
C GLU A 695 8.53 -25.93 -10.05
N PHE A 696 9.08 -25.70 -11.23
CA PHE A 696 8.43 -25.80 -12.52
C PHE A 696 7.63 -27.10 -12.53
N ASN A 697 6.30 -26.98 -12.38
CA ASN A 697 5.43 -28.12 -12.21
C ASN A 697 5.48 -28.98 -13.48
N MET A 698 6.32 -30.03 -13.45
CA MET A 698 6.67 -30.88 -14.58
C MET A 698 5.44 -31.60 -15.20
N VAL A 699 4.30 -31.53 -14.51
CA VAL A 699 2.99 -32.05 -14.93
C VAL A 699 2.41 -31.27 -16.12
N LEU A 700 2.77 -30.00 -16.32
CA LEU A 700 2.26 -29.18 -17.43
C LEU A 700 2.95 -29.47 -18.79
N LEU A 701 4.10 -30.14 -18.80
CA LEU A 701 4.81 -30.49 -20.04
C LEU A 701 4.30 -31.80 -20.68
N VAL A 702 3.69 -32.69 -19.91
CA VAL A 702 3.16 -33.98 -20.40
C VAL A 702 2.09 -33.82 -21.49
N PRO A 703 1.08 -32.92 -21.37
CA PRO A 703 0.09 -32.73 -22.44
C PRO A 703 0.66 -31.98 -23.65
N VAL A 704 1.66 -31.09 -23.47
CA VAL A 704 2.30 -30.36 -24.58
C VAL A 704 3.16 -31.31 -25.43
N ILE A 705 3.97 -32.15 -24.78
CA ILE A 705 4.77 -33.18 -25.46
C ILE A 705 3.85 -34.22 -26.10
N GLY A 706 2.78 -34.64 -25.42
CA GLY A 706 1.76 -35.52 -25.98
C GLY A 706 1.09 -34.94 -27.24
N GLY A 707 0.73 -33.66 -27.23
CA GLY A 707 0.15 -32.95 -28.37
C GLY A 707 1.11 -32.84 -29.56
N ILE A 708 2.40 -32.57 -29.30
CA ILE A 708 3.43 -32.51 -30.34
C ILE A 708 3.66 -33.89 -30.98
N ILE A 709 3.67 -34.97 -30.19
CA ILE A 709 3.82 -36.34 -30.72
C ILE A 709 2.61 -36.73 -31.58
N VAL A 710 1.39 -36.44 -31.12
CA VAL A 710 0.16 -36.78 -31.88
C VAL A 710 0.08 -36.00 -33.19
N THR A 711 0.44 -34.70 -33.18
CA THR A 711 0.46 -33.89 -34.41
C THR A 711 1.55 -34.33 -35.38
N ALA A 712 2.74 -34.70 -34.89
CA ALA A 712 3.81 -35.26 -35.73
C ALA A 712 3.41 -36.61 -36.37
N VAL A 713 2.74 -37.49 -35.61
CA VAL A 713 2.24 -38.79 -36.13
C VAL A 713 1.14 -38.57 -37.17
N LEU A 714 0.21 -37.63 -36.95
CA LEU A 714 -0.85 -37.30 -37.91
C LEU A 714 -0.29 -36.69 -39.20
N LEU A 715 0.67 -35.78 -39.10
CA LEU A 715 1.35 -35.20 -40.26
C LEU A 715 2.16 -36.26 -41.03
N GLY A 716 2.85 -37.16 -40.31
CA GLY A 716 3.55 -38.29 -40.91
C GLY A 716 2.61 -39.25 -41.65
N PHE A 717 1.43 -39.52 -41.08
CA PHE A 717 0.42 -40.37 -41.70
C PHE A 717 -0.20 -39.73 -42.94
N LEU A 718 -0.47 -38.42 -42.91
CA LEU A 718 -0.93 -37.65 -44.07
C LEU A 718 0.11 -37.64 -45.20
N PHE A 719 1.39 -37.49 -44.86
CA PHE A 719 2.47 -37.56 -45.84
C PHE A 719 2.56 -38.95 -46.48
N LEU A 720 2.39 -40.01 -45.69
CA LEU A 720 2.39 -41.40 -46.18
C LEU A 720 1.19 -41.67 -47.10
N VAL A 721 0.00 -41.18 -46.75
CA VAL A 721 -1.21 -41.29 -47.59
C VAL A 721 -1.06 -40.50 -48.88
N GLN A 722 -0.48 -39.30 -48.85
CA GLN A 722 -0.18 -38.51 -50.06
C GLN A 722 0.85 -39.20 -50.96
N ARG A 723 1.86 -39.85 -50.37
CA ARG A 723 2.89 -40.58 -51.12
C ARG A 723 2.33 -41.83 -51.77
N VAL A 724 1.47 -42.58 -51.07
CA VAL A 724 0.77 -43.76 -51.61
C VAL A 724 -0.25 -43.34 -52.68
N SER A 725 -1.01 -42.27 -52.47
CA SER A 725 -1.92 -41.70 -53.47
C SER A 725 -1.19 -41.26 -54.75
N SER A 726 -0.01 -40.63 -54.60
CA SER A 726 0.82 -40.22 -55.73
C SER A 726 1.44 -41.41 -56.46
N ALA A 727 1.82 -42.47 -55.73
CA ALA A 727 2.32 -43.72 -56.31
C ALA A 727 1.22 -44.49 -57.05
N VAL A 728 0.00 -44.53 -56.51
CA VAL A 728 -1.17 -45.15 -57.16
C VAL A 728 -1.59 -44.36 -58.41
N LYS A 729 -1.57 -43.02 -58.37
CA LYS A 729 -1.82 -42.19 -59.56
C LYS A 729 -0.78 -42.42 -60.66
N LYS A 730 0.52 -42.54 -60.30
CA LYS A 730 1.60 -42.88 -61.25
C LYS A 730 1.47 -44.30 -61.82
N ALA A 731 1.06 -45.28 -61.01
CA ALA A 731 0.80 -46.64 -61.48
C ALA A 731 -0.39 -46.69 -62.45
N HIS A 732 -1.45 -45.92 -62.18
CA HIS A 732 -2.63 -45.85 -63.05
C HIS A 732 -2.35 -45.17 -64.40
N THR A 733 -1.46 -44.16 -64.44
CA THR A 733 -1.01 -43.51 -65.69
C THR A 733 -0.05 -44.41 -66.48
N SER A 734 0.76 -45.23 -65.80
CA SER A 734 1.63 -46.21 -66.45
C SER A 734 0.85 -47.36 -67.10
N LEU A 735 -0.21 -47.88 -66.45
CA LEU A 735 -1.04 -48.96 -67.03
C LEU A 735 -1.88 -48.49 -68.22
N THR A 736 -2.40 -47.25 -68.20
CA THR A 736 -3.17 -46.68 -69.31
C THR A 736 -2.31 -46.35 -70.53
N SER A 737 -1.04 -45.97 -70.31
CA SER A 737 -0.04 -45.80 -71.39
C SER A 737 0.36 -47.16 -72.02
N GLN A 738 0.52 -48.22 -71.21
CA GLN A 738 0.82 -49.55 -71.76
C GLN A 738 -0.35 -50.15 -72.56
N GLN A 739 -1.60 -49.96 -72.12
CA GLN A 739 -2.77 -50.44 -72.89
C GLN A 739 -2.99 -49.68 -74.21
N THR A 740 -2.72 -48.37 -74.27
CA THR A 740 -2.82 -47.59 -75.52
C THR A 740 -1.72 -47.94 -76.52
N THR A 741 -0.53 -48.33 -76.05
CA THR A 741 0.59 -48.72 -76.92
C THR A 741 0.39 -50.12 -77.53
N VAL A 742 -0.24 -51.05 -76.81
CA VAL A 742 -0.54 -52.41 -77.30
C VAL A 742 -1.72 -52.41 -78.29
N LEU A 743 -2.74 -51.55 -78.08
CA LEU A 743 -3.85 -51.37 -79.03
C LEU A 743 -3.41 -50.66 -80.33
N SER A 744 -2.46 -49.72 -80.25
CA SER A 744 -1.88 -49.09 -81.44
C SER A 744 -1.00 -50.03 -82.27
N ALA A 745 -0.33 -51.01 -81.63
CA ALA A 745 0.52 -51.98 -82.32
C ALA A 745 -0.27 -53.12 -82.99
N THR A 746 -1.45 -53.46 -82.48
CA THR A 746 -2.33 -54.48 -83.08
C THR A 746 -3.22 -53.93 -84.20
N LEU A 747 -3.62 -52.65 -84.18
CA LEU A 747 -4.35 -52.06 -85.30
C LEU A 747 -3.47 -51.79 -86.54
N ASN A 748 -2.19 -51.46 -86.36
CA ASN A 748 -1.27 -51.20 -87.48
C ASN A 748 -0.72 -52.47 -88.15
N GLY A 749 -0.94 -53.65 -87.57
CA GLY A 749 -0.57 -54.96 -88.16
C GLY A 749 -1.65 -55.59 -89.05
N LEU A 750 -2.90 -55.10 -89.00
CA LEU A 750 -4.04 -55.65 -89.75
C LEU A 750 -4.43 -54.82 -91.00
N ILE A 751 -3.67 -53.78 -91.33
CA ILE A 751 -3.83 -52.97 -92.57
C ILE A 751 -2.64 -53.16 -93.54
N ARG A 752 -1.74 -54.11 -93.25
CA ARG A 752 -0.76 -54.62 -94.23
C ARG A 752 -0.83 -56.15 -94.30
N HIS A 753 -1.93 -56.64 -94.84
CA HIS A 753 -1.95 -57.73 -95.81
C HIS A 753 -3.25 -57.75 -96.59
#